data_AF-A0A2W7BAW8-F1
#
_entry.id   AF-A0A2W7BAW8-F1
#
_cell.length_a   1.000
_cell.length_b   1.000
_cell.length_c   1.000
_cell.angle_alpha   90.00
_cell.angle_beta   90.00
_cell.angle_gamma   90.00
#
_symmetry.space_group_name_H-M   'P 1'
#
loop_
_entity.id
_entity.type
_entity.pdbx_description
1 polymer ?
#
loop_
_entity_poly.entity_id
_entity_poly.type
_entity_poly.pdbx_seq_one_letter_code
_entity_poly.pdbx_strand_id
1 'polypeptide(L)'
;MKKFIIIDHSLCNLQGHHYECSISVAEAAVRAGYQPIILANRALSRSLLSPEIKIIPAFDVDWFNQPMVIEKEKSNKEKSENTKKKNFKEYIHYQLYLWNYKYPRWSIFGEKVEGSTKRSKEWLKKDWQLLRSIPLSNTLWGLSKIILGLIRFIFGLALKVMSKIFKKVGKPSLVLTSKNQSFTETLAEILPTLNLTPEDQIFIHTFGIEQLEELYYFLAKSDRDLLPTHHLLFRRDTDEPLVINAKGMGLKVCLQAFYDSQLWPSKIRFYTDTEDLVRKHNALSPVQLSQVPIPFRQEKLINQLFQEVKNYIHLVYLGDARSEKGYQYLPNLIDALWQNYLQPNKVKFTIQSNYNIEGGEVEILAAKLALSQYPESKIKLIDHPMQPDDYYQLLASAHIVVLPYNPQNYQRTSGVLTEALAAGKPVVVPNGSWLAQQVDESRASIYRDPQDLPQAVIRLLENLPTFTQSAKAFSIHWRSRQSPDYFLDCLLKPVDWPSVKLPIEQPKLVQLPPSVLLILSADLILEGENLEKLNYFCRCGYRVYGIFYTSEKVVNLNSLKQILESYRLYQFWILTDKDERIAPNSFTSFEYQQYLENSYYQRLTLLQYWIDSSRLQIPTELKQTLNNIQINLVYIDSLIYGQYTKKLDLKTTIVILEVSQLYSYNYALRDRREVDPQELNWEIEQLKQYPVLVTNFQHLAEKLKELTGNSQIYGISQTSKSKTLLNYQALNQACQNILGQKTLSLEQLTTSPKIAILYPWGDIQERQSGASQRTGLLLDYLQQQTFETRVYTIGQPRKIWSEGIYYEYYNSDFGQAELVKNVYQDAYASWRKTLNLLEENADNADNGLSTLNENWLPWIYYQFRFDPSFKNWIERITDWADVVILEYPFWGEILGKICPQKNVKLILTAHDVLSHNLDKDSLLRKIALTEEINALKQADAVVTLSENDQSFFEKYNIKSYCVPIAIDTEKINSICQQQSLLQNPQEVEIANRLNVDFCLFVGSQHNPNIEAVKQIRQWLNPANDFAANFTGKFVIVGGCWQIEEERNFISLGKVSDKLLSYLYQRAALVVSPLNSGTGMSVKIIEAMAYGKVILGTSVGFRGYPIESGVNCIVCDNLDDYPKKIGQLLQQPEVLNRIGQQAKQFAQEYDYHLLYKTYLDLIL
;
A
#
# COMPACT_ATOMS: atom_id res chain seq x y z
N MET A 1 64.19 -31.46 -7.82
CA MET A 1 62.86 -31.56 -7.17
C MET A 1 61.88 -30.81 -8.05
N LYS A 2 60.67 -31.32 -8.27
CA LYS A 2 59.64 -30.62 -9.07
C LYS A 2 59.08 -29.46 -8.24
N LYS A 3 58.71 -28.36 -8.89
CA LYS A 3 58.21 -27.14 -8.24
C LYS A 3 56.69 -27.07 -8.36
N PHE A 4 56.05 -26.62 -7.29
CA PHE A 4 54.63 -26.31 -7.27
C PHE A 4 54.50 -24.81 -6.96
N ILE A 5 54.19 -24.01 -7.98
CA ILE A 5 54.12 -22.55 -7.86
C ILE A 5 52.68 -22.17 -7.55
N ILE A 6 52.44 -21.50 -6.42
CA ILE A 6 51.12 -20.94 -6.08
C ILE A 6 51.17 -19.43 -6.34
N ILE A 7 50.27 -18.91 -7.16
CA ILE A 7 50.20 -17.48 -7.44
C ILE A 7 48.98 -16.90 -6.72
N ASP A 8 49.25 -16.11 -5.68
CA ASP A 8 48.26 -15.41 -4.87
C ASP A 8 48.71 -13.94 -4.70
N HIS A 9 48.49 -13.16 -5.74
CA HIS A 9 48.89 -11.74 -5.79
C HIS A 9 47.97 -10.83 -4.96
N SER A 10 46.97 -11.40 -4.29
CA SER A 10 46.13 -10.71 -3.28
C SER A 10 46.62 -10.94 -1.85
N LEU A 11 47.53 -11.89 -1.63
CA LEU A 11 48.05 -12.26 -0.31
C LEU A 11 48.90 -11.15 0.30
N CYS A 12 48.30 -10.39 1.22
CA CYS A 12 48.92 -9.23 1.88
C CYS A 12 48.90 -9.30 3.43
N ASN A 13 48.08 -10.18 4.04
CA ASN A 13 48.02 -10.38 5.49
C ASN A 13 47.71 -11.86 5.85
N LEU A 14 47.64 -12.18 7.16
CA LEU A 14 47.43 -13.53 7.70
C LEU A 14 45.96 -13.95 7.87
N GLN A 15 45.00 -13.22 7.31
CA GLN A 15 43.57 -13.43 7.59
C GLN A 15 42.75 -13.66 6.32
N GLY A 16 41.65 -14.43 6.47
CA GLY A 16 40.73 -14.75 5.40
C GLY A 16 41.14 -15.94 4.52
N HIS A 17 40.20 -16.38 3.69
CA HIS A 17 40.28 -17.67 2.98
C HIS A 17 41.43 -17.79 1.96
N HIS A 18 42.03 -16.67 1.52
CA HIS A 18 43.17 -16.69 0.60
C HIS A 18 44.44 -17.22 1.27
N TYR A 19 44.75 -16.74 2.49
CA TYR A 19 45.87 -17.23 3.29
C TYR A 19 45.73 -18.73 3.62
N GLU A 20 44.57 -19.12 4.16
CA GLU A 20 44.28 -20.52 4.51
C GLU A 20 44.39 -21.46 3.29
N CYS A 21 43.88 -21.05 2.13
CA CYS A 21 43.99 -21.83 0.89
C CYS A 21 45.44 -21.93 0.39
N SER A 22 46.16 -20.81 0.33
CA SER A 22 47.54 -20.76 -0.16
C SER A 22 48.52 -21.55 0.71
N ILE A 23 48.38 -21.49 2.04
CA ILE A 23 49.23 -22.25 2.96
C ILE A 23 48.85 -23.73 3.00
N SER A 24 47.56 -24.08 3.14
CA SER A 24 47.14 -25.49 3.22
C SER A 24 47.54 -26.31 2.00
N VAL A 25 47.48 -25.72 0.79
CA VAL A 25 47.90 -26.37 -0.45
C VAL A 25 49.43 -26.44 -0.56
N ALA A 26 50.16 -25.43 -0.07
CA ALA A 26 51.63 -25.49 -0.01
C ALA A 26 52.12 -26.60 0.93
N GLU A 27 51.50 -26.76 2.11
CA GLU A 27 51.81 -27.84 3.05
C GLU A 27 51.48 -29.23 2.46
N ALA A 28 50.36 -29.38 1.75
CA ALA A 28 50.05 -30.61 1.02
C ALA A 28 51.08 -30.90 -0.09
N ALA A 29 51.56 -29.87 -0.80
CA ALA A 29 52.61 -30.01 -1.81
C ALA A 29 53.95 -30.48 -1.23
N VAL A 30 54.32 -30.06 -0.01
CA VAL A 30 55.48 -30.64 0.71
C VAL A 30 55.27 -32.13 0.95
N ARG A 31 54.08 -32.51 1.48
CA ARG A 31 53.74 -33.93 1.75
C ARG A 31 53.74 -34.80 0.49
N ALA A 32 53.40 -34.22 -0.66
CA ALA A 32 53.47 -34.85 -1.98
C ALA A 32 54.87 -34.82 -2.66
N GLY A 33 55.90 -34.30 -1.99
CA GLY A 33 57.29 -34.30 -2.50
C GLY A 33 57.61 -33.22 -3.54
N TYR A 34 56.77 -32.19 -3.67
CA TYR A 34 57.07 -30.99 -4.45
C TYR A 34 57.80 -29.94 -3.60
N GLN A 35 58.53 -29.03 -4.25
CA GLN A 35 59.01 -27.80 -3.64
C GLN A 35 57.94 -26.70 -3.84
N PRO A 36 57.19 -26.30 -2.80
CA PRO A 36 56.23 -25.20 -2.92
C PRO A 36 56.93 -23.85 -3.00
N ILE A 37 56.44 -22.98 -3.88
CA ILE A 37 56.85 -21.58 -3.96
C ILE A 37 55.59 -20.71 -4.10
N ILE A 38 55.33 -19.81 -3.15
CA ILE A 38 54.19 -18.89 -3.21
C ILE A 38 54.68 -17.55 -3.79
N LEU A 39 54.08 -17.09 -4.89
CA LEU A 39 54.28 -15.74 -5.42
C LEU A 39 53.17 -14.83 -4.85
N ALA A 40 53.56 -13.91 -3.99
CA ALA A 40 52.66 -13.09 -3.16
C ALA A 40 52.74 -11.60 -3.52
N ASN A 41 51.84 -10.79 -2.93
CA ASN A 41 51.88 -9.33 -3.05
C ASN A 41 53.08 -8.75 -2.27
N ARG A 42 53.66 -7.64 -2.74
CA ARG A 42 54.76 -6.94 -2.05
C ARG A 42 54.34 -6.27 -0.74
N ALA A 43 53.03 -6.08 -0.51
CA ALA A 43 52.48 -5.61 0.76
C ALA A 43 52.61 -6.62 1.92
N LEU A 44 52.87 -7.90 1.65
CA LEU A 44 52.95 -8.94 2.68
C LEU A 44 54.14 -8.74 3.64
N SER A 45 53.87 -8.68 4.95
CA SER A 45 54.92 -8.49 5.95
C SER A 45 55.88 -9.67 6.04
N ARG A 46 57.18 -9.39 5.95
CA ARG A 46 58.27 -10.38 6.05
C ARG A 46 58.39 -11.07 7.42
N SER A 47 57.72 -10.58 8.46
CA SER A 47 57.72 -11.19 9.79
C SER A 47 56.83 -12.43 9.91
N LEU A 48 56.05 -12.75 8.87
CA LEU A 48 54.90 -13.67 8.93
C LEU A 48 55.11 -14.92 8.03
N LEU A 49 56.37 -15.31 7.83
CA LEU A 49 56.79 -16.37 6.91
C LEU A 49 57.02 -17.71 7.64
N SER A 50 56.47 -18.80 7.11
CA SER A 50 56.81 -20.16 7.57
C SER A 50 58.24 -20.53 7.12
N PRO A 51 59.07 -21.19 7.96
CA PRO A 51 60.43 -21.58 7.59
C PRO A 51 60.52 -22.55 6.40
N GLU A 52 59.47 -23.34 6.15
CA GLU A 52 59.50 -24.47 5.20
C GLU A 52 58.94 -24.11 3.81
N ILE A 53 58.15 -23.03 3.71
CA ILE A 53 57.46 -22.63 2.47
C ILE A 53 58.10 -21.37 1.90
N LYS A 54 58.66 -21.44 0.69
CA LYS A 54 59.33 -20.30 0.06
C LYS A 54 58.31 -19.30 -0.49
N ILE A 55 58.12 -18.17 0.20
CA ILE A 55 57.28 -17.07 -0.30
C ILE A 55 58.14 -15.99 -0.96
N ILE A 56 57.74 -15.53 -2.15
CA ILE A 56 58.42 -14.50 -2.95
C ILE A 56 57.46 -13.33 -3.19
N PRO A 57 57.71 -12.13 -2.63
CA PRO A 57 56.89 -10.94 -2.90
C PRO A 57 57.19 -10.39 -4.31
N ALA A 58 56.25 -10.59 -5.24
CA ALA A 58 56.43 -10.29 -6.65
C ALA A 58 55.51 -9.15 -7.15
N PHE A 59 54.24 -9.12 -6.74
CA PHE A 59 53.23 -8.25 -7.35
C PHE A 59 52.99 -6.95 -6.57
N ASP A 60 52.93 -5.83 -7.27
CA ASP A 60 52.67 -4.49 -6.71
C ASP A 60 51.18 -4.08 -6.73
N VAL A 61 50.32 -4.90 -7.35
CA VAL A 61 48.88 -4.70 -7.47
C VAL A 61 48.08 -5.93 -7.05
N ASP A 62 46.82 -5.72 -6.68
CA ASP A 62 45.85 -6.79 -6.46
C ASP A 62 45.23 -7.30 -7.79
N TRP A 63 44.28 -8.23 -7.68
CA TRP A 63 43.55 -8.81 -8.82
C TRP A 63 42.51 -7.87 -9.48
N PHE A 64 42.34 -6.64 -8.98
CA PHE A 64 41.65 -5.56 -9.69
C PHE A 64 42.64 -4.55 -10.32
N ASN A 65 43.92 -4.91 -10.39
CA ASN A 65 45.04 -4.07 -10.84
C ASN A 65 45.21 -2.78 -10.01
N GLN A 66 44.77 -2.78 -8.74
CA GLN A 66 44.86 -1.64 -7.83
C GLN A 66 46.15 -1.71 -6.97
N PRO A 67 46.91 -0.61 -6.81
CA PRO A 67 48.11 -0.58 -5.98
C PRO A 67 47.77 -0.65 -4.48
N MET A 68 48.33 -1.65 -3.79
CA MET A 68 48.11 -1.83 -2.35
C MET A 68 49.09 -0.97 -1.53
N VAL A 69 48.56 0.02 -0.81
CA VAL A 69 49.35 0.92 0.05
C VAL A 69 49.54 0.31 1.44
N ILE A 70 50.79 0.14 1.87
CA ILE A 70 51.13 -0.34 3.22
C ILE A 70 51.03 0.83 4.20
N GLU A 71 49.91 0.95 4.91
CA GLU A 71 49.83 1.86 6.06
C GLU A 71 50.72 1.37 7.21
N LYS A 72 51.45 2.32 7.83
CA LYS A 72 52.23 2.05 9.04
C LYS A 72 51.49 2.59 10.25
N GLU A 73 51.18 1.70 11.18
CA GLU A 73 50.59 2.01 12.48
C GLU A 73 51.27 3.20 13.16
N LYS A 74 50.47 4.08 13.75
CA LYS A 74 50.94 5.05 14.75
C LYS A 74 50.00 5.06 15.95
N SER A 75 50.60 4.85 17.11
CA SER A 75 49.94 4.73 18.40
C SER A 75 49.31 6.04 18.88
N ASN A 76 48.25 5.88 19.69
CA ASN A 76 47.54 6.95 20.38
C ASN A 76 48.48 7.93 21.11
N LYS A 77 48.19 9.23 20.96
CA LYS A 77 48.34 10.21 22.04
C LYS A 77 47.46 11.42 21.81
N GLU A 78 46.64 11.75 22.80
CA GLU A 78 45.74 12.89 22.78
C GLU A 78 46.50 14.22 22.78
N LYS A 79 45.92 15.22 22.11
CA LYS A 79 45.78 16.57 22.69
C LYS A 79 44.68 17.36 21.99
N SER A 80 43.95 18.14 22.77
CA SER A 80 42.91 19.06 22.31
C SER A 80 43.50 20.30 21.64
N GLU A 81 42.63 21.03 20.92
CA GLU A 81 42.83 22.39 20.38
C GLU A 81 44.08 22.56 19.46
N ASN A 82 43.91 22.85 18.17
CA ASN A 82 43.17 24.03 17.75
C ASN A 82 42.65 23.97 16.30
N THR A 83 41.70 24.87 16.04
CA THR A 83 41.06 25.18 14.76
C THR A 83 42.01 25.19 13.54
N LYS A 84 41.61 24.51 12.46
CA LYS A 84 42.12 24.75 11.10
C LYS A 84 41.01 25.23 10.19
N LYS A 85 40.91 26.56 10.10
CA LYS A 85 40.33 27.37 9.01
C LYS A 85 39.29 26.65 8.13
N LYS A 86 37.99 26.93 8.37
CA LYS A 86 37.01 26.92 7.27
C LYS A 86 37.60 27.75 6.12
N ASN A 87 37.45 27.27 4.89
CA ASN A 87 37.96 27.95 3.71
C ASN A 87 37.42 29.39 3.70
N PHE A 88 38.26 30.41 3.57
CA PHE A 88 37.82 31.81 3.68
C PHE A 88 36.73 32.14 2.64
N LYS A 89 36.77 31.45 1.49
CA LYS A 89 35.73 31.48 0.47
C LYS A 89 34.39 30.91 0.96
N GLU A 90 34.38 29.75 1.63
CA GLU A 90 33.16 29.16 2.20
C GLU A 90 32.62 29.97 3.38
N TYR A 91 33.49 30.53 4.22
CA TYR A 91 33.06 31.42 5.31
C TYR A 91 32.34 32.67 4.75
N ILE A 92 32.88 33.28 3.68
CA ILE A 92 32.21 34.39 2.99
C ILE A 92 30.89 33.94 2.36
N HIS A 93 30.82 32.77 1.70
CA HIS A 93 29.55 32.28 1.13
C HIS A 93 28.50 32.02 2.22
N TYR A 94 28.88 31.49 3.39
CA TYR A 94 27.97 31.30 4.51
C TYR A 94 27.48 32.63 5.08
N GLN A 95 28.36 33.62 5.27
CA GLN A 95 27.95 34.94 5.75
C GLN A 95 27.07 35.70 4.72
N LEU A 96 27.32 35.54 3.42
CA LEU A 96 26.45 36.07 2.36
C LEU A 96 25.08 35.37 2.32
N TYR A 97 25.04 34.05 2.50
CA TYR A 97 23.81 33.28 2.64
C TYR A 97 22.98 33.77 3.83
N LEU A 98 23.59 33.88 5.01
CA LEU A 98 22.97 34.42 6.23
C LEU A 98 22.47 35.86 6.04
N TRP A 99 23.22 36.70 5.31
CA TRP A 99 22.82 38.08 5.02
C TRP A 99 21.61 38.15 4.07
N ASN A 100 21.61 37.35 3.00
CA ASN A 100 20.49 37.25 2.07
C ASN A 100 19.22 36.71 2.75
N TYR A 101 19.35 35.65 3.57
CA TYR A 101 18.25 35.06 4.32
C TYR A 101 17.64 36.05 5.33
N LYS A 102 18.48 36.85 6.00
CA LYS A 102 18.05 37.81 7.04
C LYS A 102 17.50 39.13 6.47
N TYR A 103 17.82 39.49 5.22
CA TYR A 103 17.39 40.76 4.60
C TYR A 103 16.87 40.60 3.15
N PRO A 104 15.81 39.79 2.91
CA PRO A 104 15.37 39.39 1.56
C PRO A 104 14.93 40.54 0.64
N ARG A 105 14.65 41.75 1.17
CA ARG A 105 14.41 42.94 0.33
C ARG A 105 15.65 43.37 -0.49
N TRP A 106 16.85 42.97 -0.06
CA TRP A 106 18.11 43.30 -0.73
C TRP A 106 18.59 42.20 -1.69
N SER A 107 18.12 40.94 -1.59
CA SER A 107 18.48 39.89 -2.56
C SER A 107 17.97 40.23 -3.97
N ILE A 108 16.77 40.81 -4.08
CA ILE A 108 16.20 41.32 -5.35
C ILE A 108 17.08 42.42 -5.96
N PHE A 109 17.79 43.21 -5.14
CA PHE A 109 18.80 44.16 -5.63
C PHE A 109 20.08 43.45 -6.08
N GLY A 110 20.54 42.45 -5.31
CA GLY A 110 21.63 41.56 -5.69
C GLY A 110 21.42 40.86 -7.03
N GLU A 111 20.28 40.20 -7.22
CA GLU A 111 19.88 39.54 -8.47
C GLU A 111 19.74 40.53 -9.64
N LYS A 112 19.25 41.76 -9.39
CA LYS A 112 19.24 42.82 -10.41
C LYS A 112 20.65 43.28 -10.77
N VAL A 113 21.59 43.35 -9.83
CA VAL A 113 23.00 43.70 -10.08
C VAL A 113 23.76 42.55 -10.76
N GLU A 114 23.54 41.30 -10.35
CA GLU A 114 24.13 40.13 -10.99
C GLU A 114 23.54 39.89 -12.39
N GLY A 115 22.22 39.97 -12.54
CA GLY A 115 21.55 39.94 -13.83
C GLY A 115 21.99 41.09 -14.76
N SER A 116 22.20 42.30 -14.22
CA SER A 116 22.75 43.43 -14.99
C SER A 116 24.20 43.19 -15.39
N THR A 117 25.08 42.77 -14.48
CA THR A 117 26.49 42.51 -14.80
C THR A 117 26.69 41.29 -15.71
N LYS A 118 25.80 40.29 -15.65
CA LYS A 118 25.73 39.17 -16.60
C LYS A 118 25.29 39.64 -17.98
N ARG A 119 24.23 40.47 -18.07
CA ARG A 119 23.85 41.16 -19.31
C ARG A 119 24.98 42.04 -19.85
N SER A 120 25.65 42.84 -19.03
CA SER A 120 26.79 43.69 -19.43
C SER A 120 27.96 42.86 -19.95
N LYS A 121 28.24 41.68 -19.36
CA LYS A 121 29.24 40.73 -19.89
C LYS A 121 28.83 40.16 -21.24
N GLU A 122 27.55 39.87 -21.47
CA GLU A 122 27.04 39.40 -22.77
C GLU A 122 26.97 40.51 -23.82
N TRP A 123 26.64 41.74 -23.43
CA TRP A 123 26.73 42.94 -24.27
C TRP A 123 28.16 43.18 -24.71
N LEU A 124 29.12 43.29 -23.77
CA LEU A 124 30.55 43.39 -24.08
C LEU A 124 31.05 42.25 -24.99
N LYS A 125 30.50 41.04 -24.85
CA LYS A 125 30.86 39.89 -25.70
C LYS A 125 30.27 39.98 -27.12
N LYS A 126 29.09 40.58 -27.29
CA LYS A 126 28.47 40.87 -28.61
C LYS A 126 29.09 42.10 -29.27
N ASP A 127 29.31 43.17 -28.52
CA ASP A 127 29.94 44.40 -29.00
C ASP A 127 31.38 44.12 -29.47
N TRP A 128 32.13 43.26 -28.77
CA TRP A 128 33.46 42.84 -29.19
C TRP A 128 33.45 41.94 -30.45
N GLN A 129 32.31 41.31 -30.78
CA GLN A 129 32.11 40.63 -32.06
C GLN A 129 31.73 41.61 -33.19
N LEU A 130 30.89 42.62 -32.91
CA LEU A 130 30.52 43.67 -33.86
C LEU A 130 31.69 44.63 -34.19
N LEU A 131 32.57 44.91 -33.23
CA LEU A 131 33.77 45.73 -33.41
C LEU A 131 34.85 45.06 -34.29
N ARG A 132 34.67 43.81 -34.72
CA ARG A 132 35.59 43.13 -35.66
C ARG A 132 35.30 43.40 -37.14
N SER A 133 34.20 44.09 -37.49
CA SER A 133 33.77 44.27 -38.88
C SER A 133 33.76 45.72 -39.39
N ILE A 134 34.52 46.63 -38.77
CA ILE A 134 34.64 48.04 -39.21
C ILE A 134 36.12 48.39 -39.47
N PRO A 135 36.50 48.81 -40.69
CA PRO A 135 37.88 49.15 -41.02
C PRO A 135 38.24 50.58 -40.55
N LEU A 136 38.84 50.70 -39.36
CA LEU A 136 39.34 51.98 -38.83
C LEU A 136 40.85 52.12 -38.97
N SER A 137 41.27 52.55 -40.16
CA SER A 137 42.53 53.28 -40.32
C SER A 137 42.51 54.57 -39.49
N ASN A 138 43.67 54.94 -38.92
CA ASN A 138 43.93 56.24 -38.28
C ASN A 138 43.20 56.58 -36.96
N THR A 139 43.43 55.81 -35.90
CA THR A 139 43.59 56.39 -34.53
C THR A 139 44.44 55.58 -33.53
N LEU A 140 45.20 54.56 -33.99
CA LEU A 140 45.98 53.64 -33.15
C LEU A 140 47.13 54.26 -32.32
N TRP A 141 47.47 55.54 -32.52
CA TRP A 141 48.61 56.20 -31.87
C TRP A 141 48.30 56.84 -30.50
N GLY A 142 47.02 56.97 -30.13
CA GLY A 142 46.60 57.48 -28.81
C GLY A 142 46.62 56.40 -27.73
N LEU A 143 45.87 55.32 -27.94
CA LEU A 143 45.71 54.21 -26.99
C LEU A 143 47.04 53.49 -26.65
N SER A 144 47.96 53.42 -27.61
CA SER A 144 49.27 52.79 -27.45
C SER A 144 50.15 53.48 -26.39
N LYS A 145 50.01 54.81 -26.17
CA LYS A 145 50.80 55.52 -25.15
C LYS A 145 50.37 55.23 -23.71
N ILE A 146 49.09 54.93 -23.47
CA ILE A 146 48.58 54.63 -22.11
C ILE A 146 48.98 53.22 -21.68
N ILE A 147 48.85 52.24 -22.59
CA ILE A 147 49.17 50.83 -22.32
C ILE A 147 50.67 50.63 -22.07
N LEU A 148 51.54 51.34 -22.81
CA LEU A 148 53.00 51.34 -22.57
C LEU A 148 53.42 51.95 -21.22
N GLY A 149 52.59 52.80 -20.60
CA GLY A 149 52.84 53.34 -19.27
C GLY A 149 52.63 52.30 -18.16
N LEU A 150 51.47 51.62 -18.17
CA LEU A 150 51.11 50.62 -17.17
C LEU A 150 51.99 49.38 -17.20
N ILE A 151 52.36 48.89 -18.40
CA ILE A 151 53.23 47.71 -18.54
C ILE A 151 54.64 47.99 -17.97
N ARG A 152 55.16 49.21 -18.12
CA ARG A 152 56.45 49.62 -17.54
C ARG A 152 56.45 49.70 -16.01
N PHE A 153 55.30 49.97 -15.38
CA PHE A 153 55.20 50.02 -13.93
C PHE A 153 55.20 48.61 -13.29
N ILE A 154 54.42 47.69 -13.85
CA ILE A 154 54.23 46.35 -13.27
C ILE A 154 55.50 45.49 -13.39
N PHE A 155 56.22 45.55 -14.52
CA PHE A 155 57.51 44.87 -14.68
C PHE A 155 58.60 45.39 -13.73
N GLY A 156 58.46 46.61 -13.19
CA GLY A 156 59.44 47.24 -12.30
C GLY A 156 59.50 46.68 -10.88
N LEU A 157 58.41 46.07 -10.37
CA LEU A 157 58.38 45.46 -9.03
C LEU A 157 58.81 43.98 -9.05
N ALA A 158 58.39 43.22 -10.06
CA ALA A 158 58.58 41.76 -10.12
C ALA A 158 60.06 41.31 -10.09
N LEU A 159 60.99 42.17 -10.53
CA LEU A 159 62.42 41.88 -10.62
C LEU A 159 63.24 42.22 -9.35
N LYS A 160 62.61 42.67 -8.25
CA LYS A 160 63.33 43.12 -7.03
C LYS A 160 63.27 42.20 -5.80
N VAL A 161 62.61 41.04 -5.88
CA VAL A 161 62.51 40.07 -4.76
C VAL A 161 63.26 38.76 -5.04
N MET A 162 63.41 38.36 -6.31
CA MET A 162 64.06 37.10 -6.71
C MET A 162 65.60 37.20 -6.87
N SER A 163 66.30 37.85 -5.93
CA SER A 163 67.75 38.07 -6.05
C SER A 163 68.55 38.07 -4.73
N LYS A 164 68.18 37.21 -3.77
CA LYS A 164 69.09 36.78 -2.68
C LYS A 164 68.99 35.28 -2.40
N ILE A 165 70.15 34.67 -2.17
CA ILE A 165 70.36 33.25 -1.82
C ILE A 165 70.04 32.25 -2.95
N PHE A 166 70.87 32.26 -3.99
CA PHE A 166 71.24 31.03 -4.71
C PHE A 166 72.63 30.61 -4.23
N LYS A 167 72.79 29.45 -3.55
CA LYS A 167 74.11 28.79 -3.42
C LYS A 167 74.06 27.36 -2.86
N LYS A 168 74.80 26.48 -3.56
CA LYS A 168 75.40 25.20 -3.16
C LYS A 168 74.50 23.99 -2.81
N VAL A 169 74.70 22.97 -3.66
CA VAL A 169 74.92 21.54 -3.33
C VAL A 169 73.71 20.70 -2.93
N GLY A 170 73.55 19.56 -3.63
CA GLY A 170 72.63 18.48 -3.27
C GLY A 170 71.80 17.94 -4.44
N LYS A 171 72.35 17.03 -5.25
CA LYS A 171 71.53 15.93 -5.80
C LYS A 171 71.24 14.99 -4.63
N PRO A 172 70.04 14.40 -4.54
CA PRO A 172 69.90 13.04 -5.05
C PRO A 172 68.58 12.77 -5.79
N SER A 173 68.52 11.57 -6.38
CA SER A 173 67.32 10.80 -6.77
C SER A 173 66.20 11.52 -7.54
N LEU A 174 66.01 11.12 -8.80
CA LEU A 174 64.64 10.93 -9.29
C LEU A 174 63.96 9.94 -8.34
N VAL A 175 62.83 10.33 -7.74
CA VAL A 175 61.82 9.32 -7.41
C VAL A 175 61.10 9.08 -8.73
N LEU A 176 61.46 7.97 -9.38
CA LEU A 176 60.62 7.41 -10.43
C LEU A 176 59.28 7.09 -9.78
N THR A 177 58.21 7.75 -10.22
CA THR A 177 56.88 7.11 -10.15
C THR A 177 56.96 5.91 -11.07
N SER A 178 57.23 4.74 -10.50
CA SER A 178 57.10 3.48 -11.21
C SER A 178 55.72 3.45 -11.85
N LYS A 179 55.64 3.21 -13.16
CA LYS A 179 54.44 2.55 -13.67
C LYS A 179 54.32 1.25 -12.89
N ASN A 180 53.16 1.00 -12.28
CA ASN A 180 52.87 -0.33 -11.76
C ASN A 180 53.04 -1.31 -12.92
N GLN A 181 53.85 -2.35 -12.73
CA GLN A 181 53.94 -3.42 -13.72
C GLN A 181 52.59 -4.10 -13.82
N SER A 182 52.14 -4.37 -15.05
CA SER A 182 50.98 -5.23 -15.30
C SER A 182 51.21 -6.64 -14.75
N PHE A 183 50.12 -7.41 -14.64
CA PHE A 183 50.20 -8.82 -14.25
C PHE A 183 51.11 -9.59 -15.23
N THR A 184 50.99 -9.32 -16.53
CA THR A 184 51.84 -9.84 -17.61
C THR A 184 53.32 -9.48 -17.43
N GLU A 185 53.64 -8.19 -17.19
CA GLU A 185 55.03 -7.75 -17.01
C GLU A 185 55.66 -8.38 -15.77
N THR A 186 54.89 -8.53 -14.68
CA THR A 186 55.35 -9.18 -13.45
C THR A 186 55.63 -10.67 -13.68
N LEU A 187 54.76 -11.38 -14.42
CA LEU A 187 55.00 -12.79 -14.79
C LEU A 187 56.22 -12.94 -15.71
N ALA A 188 56.40 -12.03 -16.67
CA ALA A 188 57.53 -12.03 -17.59
C ALA A 188 58.87 -11.76 -16.90
N GLU A 189 58.89 -10.97 -15.81
CA GLU A 189 60.08 -10.77 -14.98
C GLU A 189 60.34 -11.97 -14.04
N ILE A 190 59.31 -12.44 -13.32
CA ILE A 190 59.50 -13.39 -12.22
C ILE A 190 59.69 -14.85 -12.67
N LEU A 191 58.90 -15.33 -13.65
CA LEU A 191 58.87 -16.75 -14.00
C LEU A 191 60.20 -17.28 -14.59
N PRO A 192 60.93 -16.54 -15.45
CA PRO A 192 62.25 -16.98 -15.92
C PRO A 192 63.26 -17.21 -14.79
N THR A 193 63.20 -16.42 -13.70
CA THR A 193 64.12 -16.56 -12.55
C THR A 193 63.92 -17.87 -11.78
N LEU A 194 62.78 -18.54 -11.95
CA LEU A 194 62.44 -19.79 -11.27
C LEU A 194 62.94 -21.05 -11.99
N ASN A 195 63.57 -20.90 -13.17
CA ASN A 195 64.10 -22.00 -14.00
C ASN A 195 63.10 -23.16 -14.15
N LEU A 196 61.89 -22.84 -14.64
CA LEU A 196 60.77 -23.78 -14.72
C LEU A 196 60.97 -24.82 -15.83
N THR A 197 60.33 -25.98 -15.65
CA THR A 197 60.33 -27.11 -16.60
C THR A 197 58.89 -27.52 -16.94
N PRO A 198 58.64 -28.24 -18.04
CA PRO A 198 57.29 -28.73 -18.38
C PRO A 198 56.65 -29.66 -17.33
N GLU A 199 57.44 -30.21 -16.39
CA GLU A 199 56.94 -31.02 -15.28
C GLU A 199 56.56 -30.21 -14.02
N ASP A 200 56.95 -28.94 -13.95
CA ASP A 200 56.54 -28.05 -12.86
C ASP A 200 55.05 -27.67 -13.02
N GLN A 201 54.37 -27.40 -11.92
CA GLN A 201 52.93 -27.07 -11.91
C GLN A 201 52.74 -25.64 -11.37
N ILE A 202 51.82 -24.88 -11.97
CA ILE A 202 51.45 -23.53 -11.52
C ILE A 202 49.96 -23.51 -11.17
N PHE A 203 49.62 -23.17 -9.93
CA PHE A 203 48.26 -23.05 -9.43
C PHE A 203 47.91 -21.57 -9.17
N ILE A 204 46.78 -21.11 -9.73
CA ILE A 204 46.31 -19.72 -9.63
C ILE A 204 44.85 -19.75 -9.17
N HIS A 205 44.59 -19.26 -7.94
CA HIS A 205 43.24 -19.21 -7.34
C HIS A 205 42.75 -17.79 -7.04
N THR A 206 43.56 -16.77 -7.37
CA THR A 206 43.18 -15.36 -7.37
C THR A 206 43.49 -14.74 -8.74
N PHE A 207 42.47 -14.50 -9.55
CA PHE A 207 42.58 -13.79 -10.84
C PHE A 207 41.21 -13.27 -11.26
N GLY A 208 41.18 -12.15 -11.99
CA GLY A 208 39.99 -11.63 -12.66
C GLY A 208 40.00 -11.96 -14.15
N ILE A 209 38.96 -11.53 -14.88
CA ILE A 209 38.86 -11.74 -16.34
C ILE A 209 39.95 -10.95 -17.08
N GLU A 210 40.32 -9.76 -16.59
CA GLU A 210 41.44 -8.97 -17.12
C GLU A 210 42.77 -9.76 -17.04
N GLN A 211 43.06 -10.41 -15.90
CA GLN A 211 44.26 -11.24 -15.76
C GLN A 211 44.19 -12.57 -16.52
N LEU A 212 42.99 -13.10 -16.78
CA LEU A 212 42.78 -14.29 -17.63
C LEU A 212 43.16 -13.98 -19.09
N GLU A 213 42.80 -12.80 -19.59
CA GLU A 213 43.18 -12.32 -20.93
C GLU A 213 44.67 -11.99 -21.02
N GLU A 214 45.23 -11.32 -20.00
CA GLU A 214 46.67 -11.10 -19.89
C GLU A 214 47.47 -12.41 -19.91
N LEU A 215 47.03 -13.42 -19.14
CA LEU A 215 47.64 -14.75 -19.13
C LEU A 215 47.51 -15.46 -20.49
N TYR A 216 46.37 -15.31 -21.19
CA TYR A 216 46.21 -15.82 -22.55
C TYR A 216 47.28 -15.24 -23.49
N TYR A 217 47.45 -13.91 -23.51
CA TYR A 217 48.46 -13.28 -24.35
C TYR A 217 49.91 -13.59 -23.94
N PHE A 218 50.16 -13.88 -22.66
CA PHE A 218 51.47 -14.32 -22.18
C PHE A 218 51.80 -15.75 -22.66
N LEU A 219 50.88 -16.69 -22.45
CA LEU A 219 51.07 -18.10 -22.83
C LEU A 219 51.05 -18.30 -24.35
N ALA A 220 50.20 -17.56 -25.09
CA ALA A 220 50.12 -17.64 -26.55
C ALA A 220 51.36 -17.09 -27.28
N LYS A 221 52.18 -16.28 -26.62
CA LYS A 221 53.49 -15.79 -27.13
C LYS A 221 54.67 -16.67 -26.70
N SER A 222 54.45 -17.64 -25.82
CA SER A 222 55.50 -18.50 -25.26
C SER A 222 55.63 -19.80 -26.05
N ASP A 223 56.82 -20.41 -26.03
CA ASP A 223 57.03 -21.74 -26.61
C ASP A 223 56.24 -22.78 -25.80
N ARG A 224 55.28 -23.42 -26.47
CA ARG A 224 54.29 -24.32 -25.87
C ARG A 224 54.91 -25.55 -25.26
N ASP A 225 55.95 -26.09 -25.89
CA ASP A 225 56.56 -27.34 -25.43
C ASP A 225 57.30 -27.13 -24.11
N LEU A 226 57.88 -25.94 -23.92
CA LEU A 226 58.59 -25.51 -22.70
C LEU A 226 57.66 -25.07 -21.55
N LEU A 227 56.37 -24.79 -21.82
CA LEU A 227 55.43 -24.32 -20.78
C LEU A 227 55.10 -25.38 -19.71
N PRO A 228 55.10 -25.02 -18.40
CA PRO A 228 54.52 -25.85 -17.33
C PRO A 228 52.99 -25.89 -17.39
N THR A 229 52.37 -26.83 -16.68
CA THR A 229 50.90 -26.94 -16.59
C THR A 229 50.34 -25.88 -15.65
N HIS A 230 49.33 -25.15 -16.11
CA HIS A 230 48.63 -24.10 -15.36
C HIS A 230 47.25 -24.57 -14.90
N HIS A 231 46.96 -24.47 -13.61
CA HIS A 231 45.69 -24.85 -12.99
C HIS A 231 45.00 -23.60 -12.45
N LEU A 232 43.87 -23.22 -13.05
CA LEU A 232 43.12 -22.01 -12.70
C LEU A 232 41.80 -22.39 -12.01
N LEU A 233 41.55 -21.81 -10.82
CA LEU A 233 40.36 -22.09 -10.02
C LEU A 233 39.36 -20.92 -10.06
N PHE A 234 38.26 -21.10 -10.81
CA PHE A 234 37.13 -20.15 -10.87
C PHE A 234 36.20 -20.33 -9.65
N ARG A 235 35.80 -19.21 -9.04
CA ARG A 235 35.00 -19.12 -7.79
C ARG A 235 33.91 -18.04 -7.84
N ARG A 236 33.46 -17.65 -9.04
CA ARG A 236 32.49 -16.57 -9.28
C ARG A 236 31.38 -17.06 -10.20
N ASP A 237 30.18 -16.51 -10.06
CA ASP A 237 29.09 -16.75 -11.02
C ASP A 237 29.47 -16.14 -12.38
N THR A 238 29.09 -16.79 -13.47
CA THR A 238 29.17 -16.21 -14.83
C THR A 238 28.33 -14.94 -14.95
N ASP A 239 27.30 -14.83 -14.12
CA ASP A 239 26.29 -13.78 -14.13
C ASP A 239 26.63 -12.63 -13.13
N GLU A 240 27.75 -12.71 -12.41
CA GLU A 240 28.19 -11.63 -11.52
C GLU A 240 28.53 -10.35 -12.33
N PRO A 241 28.16 -9.14 -11.86
CA PRO A 241 28.51 -7.89 -12.54
C PRO A 241 30.01 -7.68 -12.76
N LEU A 242 30.87 -8.31 -11.96
CA LEU A 242 32.33 -8.28 -12.09
C LEU A 242 32.90 -9.30 -13.08
N VAL A 243 32.06 -10.20 -13.62
CA VAL A 243 32.37 -11.07 -14.76
C VAL A 243 31.73 -10.52 -16.04
N ILE A 244 30.49 -10.03 -15.97
CA ILE A 244 29.78 -9.41 -17.11
C ILE A 244 30.45 -8.11 -17.56
N ASN A 245 30.80 -7.21 -16.63
CA ASN A 245 31.32 -5.87 -16.94
C ASN A 245 32.85 -5.76 -16.80
N ALA A 246 33.57 -6.88 -16.81
CA ALA A 246 35.03 -6.87 -16.83
C ALA A 246 35.54 -6.25 -18.14
N LYS A 247 36.68 -5.54 -18.08
CA LYS A 247 37.28 -4.96 -19.29
C LYS A 247 37.99 -6.06 -20.10
N GLY A 248 38.19 -5.81 -21.39
CA GLY A 248 38.81 -6.75 -22.32
C GLY A 248 37.77 -7.47 -23.20
N MET A 249 38.11 -8.67 -23.66
CA MET A 249 37.30 -9.53 -24.53
C MET A 249 36.20 -10.30 -23.78
N GLY A 250 36.29 -10.41 -22.45
CA GLY A 250 35.28 -11.06 -21.61
C GLY A 250 35.40 -12.59 -21.52
N LEU A 251 34.82 -13.17 -20.46
CA LEU A 251 35.05 -14.57 -20.06
C LEU A 251 34.80 -15.59 -21.18
N LYS A 252 33.65 -15.49 -21.87
CA LYS A 252 33.29 -16.42 -22.97
C LYS A 252 34.32 -16.41 -24.11
N VAL A 253 34.80 -15.22 -24.50
CA VAL A 253 35.80 -15.08 -25.58
C VAL A 253 37.18 -15.55 -25.10
N CYS A 254 37.53 -15.30 -23.84
CA CYS A 254 38.78 -15.81 -23.25
C CYS A 254 38.83 -17.35 -23.22
N LEU A 255 37.77 -18.01 -22.75
CA LEU A 255 37.68 -19.47 -22.75
C LEU A 255 37.71 -20.03 -24.18
N GLN A 256 36.98 -19.41 -25.11
CA GLN A 256 37.06 -19.78 -26.53
C GLN A 256 38.48 -19.62 -27.10
N ALA A 257 39.19 -18.54 -26.76
CA ALA A 257 40.57 -18.33 -27.21
C ALA A 257 41.54 -19.38 -26.63
N PHE A 258 41.36 -19.84 -25.38
CA PHE A 258 42.14 -20.95 -24.82
C PHE A 258 41.85 -22.30 -25.49
N TYR A 259 40.63 -22.51 -25.99
CA TYR A 259 40.25 -23.67 -26.81
C TYR A 259 40.83 -23.58 -28.24
N ASP A 260 40.57 -22.49 -28.94
CA ASP A 260 41.00 -22.26 -30.34
C ASP A 260 42.52 -22.25 -30.48
N SER A 261 43.23 -21.71 -29.48
CA SER A 261 44.69 -21.77 -29.41
C SER A 261 45.24 -23.14 -29.06
N GLN A 262 44.42 -24.13 -28.66
CA GLN A 262 44.84 -25.46 -28.18
C GLN A 262 45.72 -25.43 -26.92
N LEU A 263 45.64 -24.38 -26.11
CA LEU A 263 46.28 -24.33 -24.79
C LEU A 263 45.50 -25.19 -23.78
N TRP A 264 44.17 -25.23 -23.89
CA TRP A 264 43.31 -26.15 -23.14
C TRP A 264 43.10 -27.46 -23.95
N PRO A 265 43.01 -28.64 -23.31
CA PRO A 265 43.17 -28.94 -21.88
C PRO A 265 44.61 -29.30 -21.46
N SER A 266 45.57 -29.18 -22.38
CA SER A 266 46.91 -29.78 -22.26
C SER A 266 47.88 -28.98 -21.40
N LYS A 267 47.90 -27.65 -21.54
CA LYS A 267 48.82 -26.72 -20.84
C LYS A 267 48.09 -25.79 -19.86
N ILE A 268 46.80 -25.55 -20.06
CA ILE A 268 45.92 -24.89 -19.08
C ILE A 268 44.72 -25.79 -18.76
N ARG A 269 44.38 -25.87 -17.47
CA ARG A 269 43.24 -26.61 -16.94
C ARG A 269 42.43 -25.69 -16.03
N PHE A 270 41.12 -25.77 -16.16
CA PHE A 270 40.18 -24.93 -15.44
C PHE A 270 39.37 -25.77 -14.45
N TYR A 271 39.28 -25.27 -13.23
CA TYR A 271 38.62 -25.91 -12.13
C TYR A 271 37.60 -24.94 -11.53
N THR A 272 36.64 -25.49 -10.82
CA THR A 272 35.77 -24.75 -9.94
C THR A 272 35.43 -25.62 -8.74
N ASP A 273 34.80 -25.07 -7.71
CA ASP A 273 34.60 -25.76 -6.44
C ASP A 273 33.16 -26.27 -6.24
N THR A 274 32.25 -25.98 -7.18
CA THR A 274 30.85 -26.40 -7.12
C THR A 274 30.31 -26.95 -8.44
N GLU A 275 29.38 -27.88 -8.30
CA GLU A 275 28.67 -28.58 -9.38
C GLU A 275 27.93 -27.59 -10.31
N ASP A 276 27.19 -26.64 -9.71
CA ASP A 276 26.48 -25.61 -10.47
C ASP A 276 27.44 -24.65 -11.22
N LEU A 277 28.64 -24.37 -10.69
CA LEU A 277 29.64 -23.60 -11.46
C LEU A 277 30.20 -24.38 -12.64
N VAL A 278 30.35 -25.70 -12.54
CA VAL A 278 30.71 -26.54 -13.69
C VAL A 278 29.63 -26.38 -14.75
N ARG A 279 28.35 -26.55 -14.39
CA ARG A 279 27.23 -26.41 -15.35
C ARG A 279 27.17 -25.02 -16.00
N LYS A 280 27.34 -23.94 -15.22
CA LYS A 280 27.31 -22.56 -15.74
C LYS A 280 28.49 -22.24 -16.65
N HIS A 281 29.73 -22.53 -16.23
CA HIS A 281 30.91 -22.21 -17.05
C HIS A 281 30.98 -23.05 -18.33
N ASN A 282 30.64 -24.34 -18.25
CA ASN A 282 30.68 -25.25 -19.40
C ASN A 282 29.58 -24.91 -20.43
N ALA A 283 28.57 -24.12 -20.06
CA ALA A 283 27.58 -23.57 -20.99
C ALA A 283 28.09 -22.36 -21.80
N LEU A 284 29.21 -21.72 -21.39
CA LEU A 284 29.75 -20.55 -22.09
C LEU A 284 30.51 -20.92 -23.37
N SER A 285 31.29 -22.01 -23.36
CA SER A 285 32.23 -22.39 -24.43
C SER A 285 32.52 -23.91 -24.42
N PRO A 286 33.20 -24.47 -25.44
CA PRO A 286 33.57 -25.89 -25.45
C PRO A 286 34.48 -26.32 -24.28
N VAL A 287 35.18 -25.37 -23.65
CA VAL A 287 36.04 -25.61 -22.47
C VAL A 287 35.22 -26.18 -21.32
N GLN A 288 35.60 -27.37 -20.85
CA GLN A 288 35.02 -27.99 -19.66
C GLN A 288 35.86 -27.69 -18.41
N LEU A 289 35.18 -27.27 -17.33
CA LEU A 289 35.73 -27.15 -15.97
C LEU A 289 35.51 -28.44 -15.18
N SER A 290 36.30 -28.61 -14.12
CA SER A 290 36.30 -29.78 -13.22
C SER A 290 36.13 -29.35 -11.75
N GLN A 291 35.35 -30.10 -10.95
CA GLN A 291 35.16 -29.80 -9.53
C GLN A 291 36.37 -30.18 -8.66
N VAL A 292 36.72 -29.35 -7.68
CA VAL A 292 37.71 -29.60 -6.61
C VAL A 292 37.16 -29.24 -5.20
N PRO A 293 37.64 -29.87 -4.12
CA PRO A 293 37.15 -29.66 -2.73
C PRO A 293 37.70 -28.37 -2.07
N ILE A 294 37.36 -28.11 -0.78
CA ILE A 294 38.02 -27.06 0.03
C ILE A 294 39.12 -27.65 0.93
N PRO A 295 40.33 -27.07 0.94
CA PRO A 295 41.24 -27.19 2.07
C PRO A 295 40.79 -26.31 3.26
N PHE A 296 40.75 -26.87 4.47
CA PHE A 296 40.60 -26.12 5.73
C PHE A 296 41.22 -26.89 6.91
N ARG A 297 41.48 -26.18 8.03
CA ARG A 297 42.19 -26.72 9.21
C ARG A 297 41.22 -27.34 10.21
N GLN A 298 41.38 -28.65 10.48
CA GLN A 298 40.40 -29.43 11.23
C GLN A 298 40.75 -29.59 12.73
N GLU A 299 42.00 -29.33 13.13
CA GLU A 299 42.53 -29.63 14.45
C GLU A 299 41.90 -28.83 15.60
N LYS A 300 41.37 -27.62 15.34
CA LYS A 300 40.76 -26.76 16.38
C LYS A 300 39.39 -27.23 16.85
N LEU A 301 38.66 -28.03 16.06
CA LEU A 301 37.28 -28.44 16.37
C LEU A 301 37.13 -29.46 17.51
N ILE A 302 38.23 -30.09 17.94
CA ILE A 302 38.19 -31.27 18.84
C ILE A 302 38.25 -30.88 20.34
N ASN A 303 38.77 -29.69 20.67
CA ASN A 303 39.30 -29.41 22.02
C ASN A 303 38.38 -28.62 22.97
N GLN A 304 37.13 -28.30 22.62
CA GLN A 304 36.24 -27.51 23.49
C GLN A 304 34.80 -28.06 23.53
N LEU A 305 34.48 -28.83 24.59
CA LEU A 305 33.15 -29.35 24.89
C LEU A 305 32.80 -29.24 26.38
N PHE A 306 32.57 -28.00 26.84
CA PHE A 306 31.73 -27.72 28.01
C PHE A 306 30.60 -26.78 27.55
N GLN A 307 29.35 -27.24 27.62
CA GLN A 307 28.18 -26.40 27.37
C GLN A 307 27.39 -26.23 28.68
N GLU A 308 27.11 -24.98 29.04
CA GLU A 308 26.09 -24.68 30.06
C GLU A 308 24.70 -25.08 29.55
N VAL A 309 23.84 -25.56 30.46
CA VAL A 309 22.44 -25.84 30.13
C VAL A 309 21.68 -24.53 29.99
N LYS A 310 21.41 -24.12 28.74
CA LYS A 310 20.67 -22.90 28.41
C LYS A 310 19.18 -23.18 28.28
N ASN A 311 18.34 -22.33 28.86
CA ASN A 311 16.87 -22.41 28.77
C ASN A 311 16.29 -21.94 27.42
N TYR A 312 17.11 -21.80 26.37
CA TYR A 312 16.72 -21.33 25.04
C TYR A 312 17.58 -21.99 23.96
N ILE A 313 17.02 -22.18 22.77
CA ILE A 313 17.77 -22.67 21.61
C ILE A 313 18.57 -21.51 21.01
N HIS A 314 19.87 -21.72 20.80
CA HIS A 314 20.79 -20.70 20.31
C HIS A 314 21.09 -20.91 18.81
N LEU A 315 20.60 -20.03 17.96
CA LEU A 315 20.99 -19.97 16.54
C LEU A 315 22.16 -19.01 16.34
N VAL A 316 23.01 -19.35 15.37
CA VAL A 316 24.18 -18.53 15.02
C VAL A 316 24.28 -18.37 13.50
N TYR A 317 24.52 -17.14 13.04
CA TYR A 317 25.04 -16.83 11.71
C TYR A 317 26.52 -16.47 11.86
N LEU A 318 27.38 -17.09 11.04
CA LEU A 318 28.84 -16.97 11.10
C LEU A 318 29.41 -16.49 9.76
N GLY A 319 30.45 -15.67 9.85
CA GLY A 319 31.01 -14.92 8.74
C GLY A 319 30.65 -13.43 8.83
N ASP A 320 31.48 -12.62 8.18
CA ASP A 320 31.22 -11.20 7.94
C ASP A 320 29.91 -10.94 7.17
N ALA A 321 29.39 -9.72 7.34
CA ALA A 321 28.15 -9.26 6.73
C ALA A 321 28.40 -8.92 5.24
N ARG A 322 27.80 -9.69 4.33
CA ARG A 322 27.95 -9.57 2.86
C ARG A 322 26.70 -10.05 2.13
N SER A 323 26.42 -9.51 0.93
CA SER A 323 25.26 -9.91 0.11
C SER A 323 25.35 -11.35 -0.40
N GLU A 324 26.55 -11.79 -0.77
CA GLU A 324 26.85 -13.17 -1.17
C GLU A 324 26.48 -14.19 -0.07
N LYS A 325 26.78 -13.88 1.20
CA LYS A 325 26.47 -14.75 2.35
C LYS A 325 25.01 -14.68 2.82
N GLY A 326 24.15 -13.91 2.14
CA GLY A 326 22.72 -13.83 2.45
C GLY A 326 22.40 -13.07 3.74
N TYR A 327 23.30 -12.21 4.22
CA TYR A 327 23.08 -11.39 5.41
C TYR A 327 21.83 -10.50 5.29
N GLN A 328 21.51 -10.04 4.07
CA GLN A 328 20.30 -9.32 3.70
C GLN A 328 18.99 -10.13 3.85
N TYR A 329 19.05 -11.45 4.01
CA TYR A 329 17.88 -12.29 4.30
C TYR A 329 17.64 -12.48 5.81
N LEU A 330 18.61 -12.13 6.67
CA LEU A 330 18.49 -12.26 8.13
C LEU A 330 17.38 -11.41 8.75
N PRO A 331 17.07 -10.17 8.31
CA PRO A 331 15.91 -9.42 8.79
C PRO A 331 14.61 -10.20 8.60
N ASN A 332 14.36 -10.69 7.38
CA ASN A 332 13.15 -11.45 7.02
C ASN A 332 13.05 -12.79 7.76
N LEU A 333 14.19 -13.43 8.07
CA LEU A 333 14.23 -14.59 8.96
C LEU A 333 13.80 -14.24 10.39
N ILE A 334 14.23 -13.09 10.91
CA ILE A 334 13.85 -12.64 12.25
C ILE A 334 12.38 -12.24 12.31
N ASP A 335 11.86 -11.50 11.33
CA ASP A 335 10.41 -11.20 11.21
C ASP A 335 9.56 -12.48 11.28
N ALA A 336 9.96 -13.52 10.55
CA ALA A 336 9.23 -14.78 10.49
C ALA A 336 9.41 -15.70 11.72
N LEU A 337 10.50 -15.56 12.49
CA LEU A 337 10.70 -16.22 13.79
C LEU A 337 10.12 -15.43 14.97
N TRP A 338 9.74 -14.16 14.75
CA TRP A 338 9.46 -13.18 15.79
C TRP A 338 8.43 -13.68 16.80
N GLN A 339 7.19 -13.86 16.35
CA GLN A 339 6.02 -14.17 17.19
C GLN A 339 6.15 -15.51 17.93
N ASN A 340 6.65 -16.56 17.28
CA ASN A 340 6.53 -17.94 17.77
C ASN A 340 7.74 -18.44 18.58
N TYR A 341 8.90 -17.79 18.40
CA TYR A 341 10.19 -18.28 18.90
C TYR A 341 11.00 -17.22 19.65
N LEU A 342 11.18 -16.02 19.07
CA LEU A 342 11.98 -14.94 19.67
C LEU A 342 11.21 -14.19 20.78
N GLN A 343 10.02 -13.68 20.47
CA GLN A 343 9.14 -13.00 21.42
C GLN A 343 8.90 -13.83 22.71
N PRO A 344 8.54 -15.14 22.65
CA PRO A 344 8.38 -15.99 23.83
C PRO A 344 9.70 -16.51 24.47
N ASN A 345 10.87 -15.99 24.08
CA ASN A 345 12.21 -16.37 24.60
C ASN A 345 12.64 -17.84 24.37
N LYS A 346 11.95 -18.61 23.53
CA LYS A 346 12.35 -19.99 23.18
C LYS A 346 13.67 -20.02 22.41
N VAL A 347 13.97 -18.96 21.68
CA VAL A 347 15.12 -18.80 20.80
C VAL A 347 15.86 -17.50 21.11
N LYS A 348 17.19 -17.52 20.94
CA LYS A 348 18.02 -16.33 20.71
C LYS A 348 18.88 -16.51 19.48
N PHE A 349 19.14 -15.41 18.77
CA PHE A 349 19.98 -15.39 17.57
C PHE A 349 21.22 -14.53 17.84
N THR A 350 22.40 -15.05 17.54
CA THR A 350 23.64 -14.27 17.46
C THR A 350 24.10 -14.20 16.01
N ILE A 351 24.37 -12.99 15.52
CA ILE A 351 24.75 -12.72 14.15
C ILE A 351 26.11 -12.02 14.16
N GLN A 352 27.08 -12.60 13.46
CA GLN A 352 28.29 -11.86 13.11
C GLN A 352 27.95 -10.80 12.05
N SER A 353 28.23 -9.54 12.38
CA SER A 353 27.72 -8.33 11.71
C SER A 353 28.83 -7.35 11.32
N ASN A 354 30.09 -7.73 11.48
CA ASN A 354 31.23 -6.94 11.03
C ASN A 354 31.28 -6.90 9.50
N TYR A 355 31.71 -5.76 8.95
CA TYR A 355 31.96 -5.65 7.51
C TYR A 355 33.33 -6.25 7.13
N ASN A 356 33.48 -6.54 5.84
CA ASN A 356 34.72 -6.91 5.17
C ASN A 356 35.47 -5.70 4.55
N ILE A 357 34.77 -4.59 4.37
CA ILE A 357 35.20 -3.34 3.75
C ILE A 357 34.66 -2.19 4.61
N GLU A 358 35.40 -1.09 4.75
CA GLU A 358 34.96 0.08 5.51
C GLU A 358 33.62 0.63 4.98
N GLY A 359 32.66 0.88 5.88
CA GLY A 359 31.28 1.28 5.54
C GLY A 359 30.35 0.15 5.09
N GLY A 360 30.89 -0.92 4.50
CA GLY A 360 30.13 -2.09 4.04
C GLY A 360 29.38 -1.89 2.71
N GLU A 361 28.77 -2.98 2.21
CA GLU A 361 27.89 -2.94 1.04
C GLU A 361 26.57 -2.23 1.38
N VAL A 362 25.99 -1.45 0.45
CA VAL A 362 24.80 -0.60 0.72
C VAL A 362 23.58 -1.42 1.20
N GLU A 363 23.33 -2.58 0.58
CA GLU A 363 22.27 -3.50 0.99
C GLU A 363 22.51 -4.09 2.38
N ILE A 364 23.77 -4.19 2.80
CA ILE A 364 24.20 -4.78 4.07
C ILE A 364 24.21 -3.76 5.19
N LEU A 365 24.51 -2.49 4.90
CA LEU A 365 24.20 -1.37 5.79
C LEU A 365 22.69 -1.30 6.03
N ALA A 366 21.86 -1.41 4.98
CA ALA A 366 20.41 -1.46 5.12
C ALA A 366 19.94 -2.66 5.96
N ALA A 367 20.49 -3.86 5.73
CA ALA A 367 20.20 -5.03 6.54
C ALA A 367 20.66 -4.88 8.01
N LYS A 368 21.85 -4.32 8.29
CA LYS A 368 22.34 -4.04 9.66
C LYS A 368 21.45 -3.01 10.37
N LEU A 369 20.95 -2.01 9.64
CA LEU A 369 20.02 -1.01 10.16
C LEU A 369 18.59 -1.55 10.35
N ALA A 370 18.17 -2.57 9.59
CA ALA A 370 16.95 -3.34 9.88
C ALA A 370 17.13 -4.25 11.10
N LEU A 371 18.24 -5.00 11.19
CA LEU A 371 18.56 -5.89 12.31
C LEU A 371 18.67 -5.14 13.66
N SER A 372 19.20 -3.91 13.65
CA SER A 372 19.29 -3.05 14.84
C SER A 372 17.98 -2.31 15.20
N GLN A 373 16.86 -2.59 14.52
CA GLN A 373 15.52 -2.21 14.95
C GLN A 373 14.84 -3.26 15.85
N TYR A 374 15.50 -4.40 16.07
CA TYR A 374 15.11 -5.42 17.04
C TYR A 374 15.79 -5.23 18.41
N PRO A 375 15.15 -5.66 19.52
CA PRO A 375 15.74 -5.58 20.86
C PRO A 375 16.92 -6.56 21.05
N GLU A 376 18.03 -6.07 21.61
CA GLU A 376 19.29 -6.82 21.77
C GLU A 376 19.11 -8.06 22.67
N SER A 377 18.14 -8.01 23.58
CA SER A 377 17.77 -9.14 24.44
C SER A 377 17.38 -10.42 23.66
N LYS A 378 16.98 -10.27 22.39
CA LYS A 378 16.58 -11.34 21.45
C LYS A 378 17.64 -11.60 20.37
N ILE A 379 18.13 -10.51 19.76
CA ILE A 379 19.00 -10.50 18.58
C ILE A 379 20.31 -9.79 18.93
N LYS A 380 21.41 -10.54 19.10
CA LYS A 380 22.72 -9.95 19.34
C LYS A 380 23.51 -9.85 18.04
N LEU A 381 23.92 -8.63 17.69
CA LEU A 381 24.84 -8.36 16.58
C LEU A 381 26.28 -8.24 17.12
N ILE A 382 27.25 -8.77 16.37
CA ILE A 382 28.69 -8.65 16.68
C ILE A 382 29.34 -7.85 15.55
N ASP A 383 29.57 -6.57 15.78
CA ASP A 383 29.98 -5.57 14.77
C ASP A 383 31.48 -5.54 14.43
N HIS A 384 32.30 -6.30 15.17
CA HIS A 384 33.75 -6.37 15.05
C HIS A 384 34.24 -7.76 14.61
N PRO A 385 35.39 -7.88 13.90
CA PRO A 385 35.99 -9.17 13.57
C PRO A 385 36.37 -9.96 14.83
N MET A 386 35.97 -11.24 14.89
CA MET A 386 36.28 -12.15 15.99
C MET A 386 37.66 -12.80 15.81
N GLN A 387 38.33 -13.17 16.91
CA GLN A 387 39.52 -14.02 16.83
C GLN A 387 39.13 -15.47 16.47
N PRO A 388 40.05 -16.29 15.92
CA PRO A 388 39.74 -17.66 15.55
C PRO A 388 39.17 -18.51 16.69
N ASP A 389 39.63 -18.30 17.92
CA ASP A 389 39.17 -19.08 19.07
C ASP A 389 37.79 -18.61 19.58
N ASP A 390 37.48 -17.32 19.50
CA ASP A 390 36.12 -16.78 19.77
C ASP A 390 35.11 -17.32 18.74
N TYR A 391 35.52 -17.38 17.47
CA TYR A 391 34.73 -17.96 16.37
C TYR A 391 34.41 -19.44 16.62
N TYR A 392 35.42 -20.24 16.99
CA TYR A 392 35.20 -21.65 17.32
C TYR A 392 34.37 -21.85 18.60
N GLN A 393 34.48 -20.97 19.60
CA GLN A 393 33.58 -20.97 20.76
C GLN A 393 32.14 -20.66 20.38
N LEU A 394 31.91 -19.64 19.54
CA LEU A 394 30.57 -19.27 19.10
C LEU A 394 29.93 -20.40 18.26
N LEU A 395 30.70 -21.02 17.34
CA LEU A 395 30.29 -22.22 16.62
C LEU A 395 29.99 -23.39 17.57
N ALA A 396 30.84 -23.64 18.57
CA ALA A 396 30.62 -24.68 19.59
C ALA A 396 29.35 -24.42 20.43
N SER A 397 29.00 -23.15 20.69
CA SER A 397 27.78 -22.76 21.41
C SER A 397 26.49 -22.90 20.60
N ALA A 398 26.58 -22.90 19.26
CA ALA A 398 25.43 -22.99 18.36
C ALA A 398 24.68 -24.32 18.51
N HIS A 399 23.35 -24.26 18.48
CA HIS A 399 22.48 -25.42 18.33
C HIS A 399 22.12 -25.66 16.85
N ILE A 400 21.93 -24.57 16.11
CA ILE A 400 21.69 -24.55 14.66
C ILE A 400 22.59 -23.47 14.08
N VAL A 401 23.30 -23.78 12.99
CA VAL A 401 24.04 -22.77 12.20
C VAL A 401 23.21 -22.40 10.97
N VAL A 402 22.94 -21.11 10.79
CA VAL A 402 22.15 -20.59 9.67
C VAL A 402 23.09 -20.05 8.60
N LEU A 403 23.04 -20.64 7.40
CA LEU A 403 23.92 -20.32 6.28
C LEU A 403 23.07 -19.91 5.07
N PRO A 404 22.48 -18.69 5.07
CA PRO A 404 21.43 -18.29 4.15
C PRO A 404 21.98 -17.88 2.76
N TYR A 405 23.09 -18.46 2.34
CA TYR A 405 23.95 -17.95 1.26
C TYR A 405 23.20 -17.87 -0.07
N ASN A 406 23.43 -16.81 -0.86
CA ASN A 406 22.73 -16.66 -2.13
C ASN A 406 23.26 -17.70 -3.15
N PRO A 407 22.43 -18.62 -3.69
CA PRO A 407 22.89 -19.63 -4.66
C PRO A 407 23.32 -19.07 -6.02
N GLN A 408 23.05 -17.79 -6.28
CA GLN A 408 23.56 -17.04 -7.42
C GLN A 408 24.92 -16.42 -7.05
N ASN A 409 24.94 -15.51 -6.07
CA ASN A 409 26.14 -14.72 -5.76
C ASN A 409 27.20 -15.46 -4.92
N TYR A 410 26.88 -16.60 -4.31
CA TYR A 410 27.81 -17.47 -3.57
C TYR A 410 27.78 -18.87 -4.19
N GLN A 411 28.32 -18.97 -5.39
CA GLN A 411 28.52 -20.23 -6.10
C GLN A 411 29.88 -20.87 -5.83
N ARG A 412 30.67 -20.29 -4.93
CA ARG A 412 31.88 -20.91 -4.41
C ARG A 412 31.63 -21.70 -3.12
N THR A 413 32.68 -22.36 -2.68
CA THR A 413 32.61 -23.43 -1.69
C THR A 413 32.76 -22.88 -0.26
N SER A 414 31.95 -23.37 0.69
CA SER A 414 31.73 -22.70 1.99
C SER A 414 32.57 -23.30 3.13
N GLY A 415 33.58 -22.56 3.60
CA GLY A 415 34.37 -22.92 4.79
C GLY A 415 33.50 -23.08 6.04
N VAL A 416 32.62 -22.10 6.31
CA VAL A 416 31.72 -22.10 7.49
C VAL A 416 30.80 -23.33 7.50
N LEU A 417 30.28 -23.76 6.34
CA LEU A 417 29.53 -25.02 6.25
C LEU A 417 30.42 -26.21 6.60
N THR A 418 31.60 -26.24 5.99
CA THR A 418 32.52 -27.37 6.08
C THR A 418 33.00 -27.57 7.51
N GLU A 419 33.25 -26.48 8.23
CA GLU A 419 33.52 -26.42 9.67
C GLU A 419 32.31 -26.83 10.51
N ALA A 420 31.11 -26.31 10.23
CA ALA A 420 29.88 -26.67 10.96
C ALA A 420 29.53 -28.17 10.85
N LEU A 421 29.70 -28.75 9.66
CA LEU A 421 29.52 -30.19 9.43
C LEU A 421 30.62 -31.00 10.10
N ALA A 422 31.88 -30.54 10.08
CA ALA A 422 32.98 -31.15 10.84
C ALA A 422 32.80 -31.03 12.36
N ALA A 423 32.09 -30.01 12.84
CA ALA A 423 31.68 -29.80 14.24
C ALA A 423 30.41 -30.59 14.62
N GLY A 424 29.79 -31.32 13.68
CA GLY A 424 28.58 -32.09 13.91
C GLY A 424 27.34 -31.25 14.24
N LYS A 425 27.28 -30.01 13.71
CA LYS A 425 26.16 -29.09 13.91
C LYS A 425 25.08 -29.28 12.83
N PRO A 426 23.79 -29.27 13.19
CA PRO A 426 22.74 -29.10 12.21
C PRO A 426 22.81 -27.73 11.53
N VAL A 427 22.56 -27.72 10.22
CA VAL A 427 22.68 -26.52 9.38
C VAL A 427 21.39 -26.22 8.62
N VAL A 428 21.12 -24.95 8.39
CA VAL A 428 20.07 -24.50 7.46
C VAL A 428 20.75 -23.90 6.23
N VAL A 429 20.46 -24.47 5.05
CA VAL A 429 21.17 -24.19 3.79
C VAL A 429 20.20 -24.08 2.60
N PRO A 430 20.56 -23.32 1.54
CA PRO A 430 19.71 -23.19 0.37
C PRO A 430 19.90 -24.36 -0.60
N ASN A 431 18.79 -24.89 -1.10
CA ASN A 431 18.70 -25.80 -2.23
C ASN A 431 19.27 -25.14 -3.50
N GLY A 432 19.83 -25.94 -4.42
CA GLY A 432 20.44 -25.40 -5.64
C GLY A 432 21.68 -24.54 -5.37
N SER A 433 22.23 -24.63 -4.16
CA SER A 433 23.60 -24.22 -3.84
C SER A 433 24.43 -25.45 -3.51
N TRP A 434 25.75 -25.31 -3.61
CA TRP A 434 26.69 -26.31 -3.13
C TRP A 434 26.45 -26.74 -1.69
N LEU A 435 25.96 -25.83 -0.84
CA LEU A 435 25.75 -26.10 0.58
C LEU A 435 24.70 -27.19 0.81
N ALA A 436 23.68 -27.27 -0.03
CA ALA A 436 22.68 -28.34 0.03
C ALA A 436 23.20 -29.68 -0.53
N GLN A 437 24.08 -29.67 -1.53
CA GLN A 437 24.71 -30.88 -2.08
C GLN A 437 25.57 -31.64 -1.04
N GLN A 438 26.07 -30.95 -0.01
CA GLN A 438 26.94 -31.57 1.01
C GLN A 438 26.17 -32.25 2.15
N VAL A 439 24.85 -32.14 2.18
CA VAL A 439 24.00 -32.54 3.30
C VAL A 439 22.78 -33.32 2.84
N ASP A 440 22.06 -33.90 3.80
CA ASP A 440 20.73 -34.47 3.54
C ASP A 440 19.78 -34.09 4.68
N GLU A 441 18.49 -34.36 4.44
CA GLU A 441 17.38 -33.98 5.32
C GLU A 441 17.40 -34.65 6.71
N SER A 442 18.35 -35.55 6.99
CA SER A 442 18.55 -36.08 8.35
C SER A 442 19.42 -35.18 9.23
N ARG A 443 20.28 -34.32 8.64
CA ARG A 443 21.23 -33.44 9.36
C ARG A 443 21.10 -31.95 9.03
N ALA A 444 20.42 -31.59 7.96
CA ALA A 444 20.23 -30.20 7.54
C ALA A 444 18.80 -29.96 7.08
N SER A 445 18.27 -28.76 7.34
CA SER A 445 17.02 -28.35 6.70
C SER A 445 17.34 -27.51 5.47
N ILE A 446 16.97 -28.05 4.31
CA ILE A 446 17.22 -27.47 2.99
C ILE A 446 15.98 -26.63 2.59
N TYR A 447 16.20 -25.40 2.12
CA TYR A 447 15.14 -24.44 1.76
C TYR A 447 15.29 -23.99 0.30
N ARG A 448 14.23 -23.76 -0.47
CA ARG A 448 14.40 -23.56 -1.94
C ARG A 448 14.58 -22.11 -2.37
N ASP A 449 13.82 -21.18 -1.81
CA ASP A 449 14.04 -19.73 -2.01
C ASP A 449 14.38 -19.05 -0.68
N PRO A 450 15.06 -17.88 -0.66
CA PRO A 450 15.33 -17.14 0.58
C PRO A 450 14.09 -16.79 1.44
N GLN A 451 12.89 -16.91 0.88
CA GLN A 451 11.61 -16.80 1.60
C GLN A 451 11.21 -18.06 2.40
N ASP A 452 11.76 -19.23 2.04
CA ASP A 452 11.56 -20.50 2.75
C ASP A 452 12.49 -20.67 3.96
N LEU A 453 13.60 -19.92 3.99
CA LEU A 453 14.61 -19.92 5.05
C LEU A 453 14.00 -20.00 6.47
N PRO A 454 12.94 -19.26 6.84
CA PRO A 454 12.32 -19.37 8.15
C PRO A 454 11.64 -20.72 8.40
N GLN A 455 10.99 -21.31 7.40
CA GLN A 455 10.32 -22.60 7.53
C GLN A 455 11.34 -23.73 7.71
N ALA A 456 12.49 -23.64 7.05
CA ALA A 456 13.59 -24.58 7.26
C ALA A 456 14.24 -24.43 8.64
N VAL A 457 14.41 -23.20 9.15
CA VAL A 457 14.81 -22.99 10.54
C VAL A 457 13.78 -23.60 11.51
N ILE A 458 12.48 -23.40 11.27
CA ILE A 458 11.40 -23.94 12.11
C ILE A 458 11.38 -25.47 12.11
N ARG A 459 11.46 -26.13 10.95
CA ARG A 459 11.57 -27.60 10.84
C ARG A 459 12.73 -28.14 11.70
N LEU A 460 13.86 -27.44 11.69
CA LEU A 460 15.04 -27.83 12.46
C LEU A 460 14.89 -27.56 13.97
N LEU A 461 14.20 -26.48 14.36
CA LEU A 461 13.85 -26.20 15.77
C LEU A 461 12.93 -27.27 16.35
N GLU A 462 11.91 -27.69 15.61
CA GLU A 462 10.90 -28.67 16.04
C GLU A 462 11.47 -30.09 16.16
N ASN A 463 12.52 -30.42 15.39
CA ASN A 463 13.10 -31.78 15.30
C ASN A 463 14.55 -31.87 15.80
N LEU A 464 15.04 -30.83 16.50
CA LEU A 464 16.45 -30.60 16.81
C LEU A 464 17.23 -31.81 17.37
N PRO A 465 16.69 -32.67 18.28
CA PRO A 465 17.43 -33.83 18.79
C PRO A 465 17.86 -34.81 17.69
N THR A 466 16.94 -35.17 16.79
CA THR A 466 17.17 -36.12 15.69
C THR A 466 18.22 -35.59 14.72
N PHE A 467 18.08 -34.32 14.33
CA PHE A 467 19.04 -33.64 13.45
C PHE A 467 20.44 -33.56 14.07
N THR A 468 20.53 -33.28 15.37
CA THR A 468 21.79 -33.22 16.12
C THR A 468 22.49 -34.57 16.16
N GLN A 469 21.74 -35.68 16.23
CA GLN A 469 22.31 -37.03 16.21
C GLN A 469 22.93 -37.37 14.84
N SER A 470 22.22 -37.10 13.73
CA SER A 470 22.74 -37.36 12.38
C SER A 470 23.93 -36.48 12.02
N ALA A 471 23.87 -35.18 12.33
CA ALA A 471 24.97 -34.25 12.06
C ALA A 471 26.28 -34.70 12.71
N LYS A 472 26.23 -35.17 13.97
CA LYS A 472 27.39 -35.72 14.67
C LYS A 472 27.96 -36.97 13.98
N ALA A 473 27.12 -37.89 13.52
CA ALA A 473 27.55 -39.10 12.81
C ALA A 473 28.24 -38.77 11.48
N PHE A 474 27.64 -37.88 10.67
CA PHE A 474 28.19 -37.46 9.38
C PHE A 474 29.55 -36.77 9.49
N SER A 475 29.79 -36.02 10.57
CA SER A 475 31.03 -35.25 10.81
C SER A 475 32.31 -36.09 10.65
N ILE A 476 32.25 -37.39 10.98
CA ILE A 476 33.38 -38.32 10.94
C ILE A 476 33.82 -38.58 9.50
N HIS A 477 32.87 -38.86 8.60
CA HIS A 477 33.17 -39.08 7.18
C HIS A 477 33.54 -37.77 6.48
N TRP A 478 32.82 -36.69 6.78
CA TRP A 478 33.01 -35.37 6.17
C TRP A 478 34.46 -34.87 6.29
N ARG A 479 35.03 -34.98 7.50
CA ARG A 479 36.44 -34.65 7.79
C ARG A 479 37.44 -35.38 6.90
N SER A 480 37.14 -36.61 6.47
CA SER A 480 38.06 -37.41 5.61
C SER A 480 38.10 -36.97 4.14
N ARG A 481 37.08 -36.27 3.64
CA ARG A 481 36.98 -35.87 2.22
C ARG A 481 37.35 -34.41 1.92
N GLN A 482 37.15 -33.50 2.87
CA GLN A 482 37.47 -32.08 2.71
C GLN A 482 38.84 -31.78 3.33
N SER A 483 39.89 -32.32 2.70
CA SER A 483 41.29 -32.20 3.16
C SER A 483 42.18 -31.55 2.09
N PRO A 484 43.25 -30.83 2.50
CA PRO A 484 44.20 -30.23 1.54
C PRO A 484 44.93 -31.28 0.68
N ASP A 485 45.11 -32.48 1.21
CA ASP A 485 45.75 -33.60 0.53
C ASP A 485 44.87 -34.11 -0.63
N TYR A 486 43.56 -34.34 -0.39
CA TYR A 486 42.63 -34.75 -1.44
C TYR A 486 42.41 -33.66 -2.50
N PHE A 487 42.51 -32.38 -2.12
CA PHE A 487 42.51 -31.27 -3.07
C PHE A 487 43.66 -31.36 -4.09
N LEU A 488 44.88 -31.57 -3.62
CA LEU A 488 46.08 -31.63 -4.47
C LEU A 488 45.98 -32.80 -5.46
N ASP A 489 45.52 -33.94 -4.96
CA ASP A 489 45.14 -35.13 -5.70
C ASP A 489 44.11 -34.86 -6.82
N CYS A 490 43.18 -33.91 -6.60
CA CYS A 490 42.12 -33.54 -7.55
C CYS A 490 42.50 -32.44 -8.54
N LEU A 491 43.60 -31.70 -8.35
CA LEU A 491 44.19 -30.93 -9.47
C LEU A 491 44.66 -31.84 -10.62
N LEU A 492 44.47 -33.14 -10.41
CA LEU A 492 44.59 -34.22 -11.33
C LEU A 492 43.14 -34.94 -11.66
N LYS A 493 41.81 -34.45 -11.33
CA LYS A 493 40.28 -35.01 -11.31
C LYS A 493 38.85 -34.06 -11.33
N PRO A 494 37.46 -34.48 -11.45
CA PRO A 494 36.04 -33.70 -11.61
C PRO A 494 34.45 -34.18 -11.21
N VAL A 495 33.23 -33.40 -11.17
CA VAL A 495 31.63 -33.77 -11.10
C VAL A 495 30.32 -32.68 -11.12
N ASP A 496 28.89 -32.95 -11.04
CA ASP A 496 27.53 -32.04 -11.09
C ASP A 496 25.94 -32.46 -10.62
N TRP A 497 24.86 -31.62 -10.14
CA TRP A 497 23.31 -31.86 -9.64
C TRP A 497 22.03 -30.71 -9.59
N PRO A 498 20.72 -30.72 -8.96
CA PRO A 498 19.38 -29.84 -9.21
C PRO A 498 18.31 -29.05 -8.14
N SER A 499 16.95 -28.64 -8.41
CA SER A 499 15.90 -27.58 -7.77
C SER A 499 14.27 -27.85 -7.43
N VAL A 500 13.06 -27.15 -7.04
CA VAL A 500 12.20 -25.80 -6.78
C VAL A 500 10.73 -25.83 -5.91
N LYS A 501 9.86 -24.77 -5.48
CA LYS A 501 8.52 -24.74 -4.53
C LYS A 501 7.43 -23.47 -4.47
N LEU A 502 6.35 -22.97 -3.64
CA LEU A 502 5.17 -23.11 -2.55
C LEU A 502 4.18 -21.80 -2.23
N PRO A 503 2.79 -21.76 -1.90
CA PRO A 503 1.93 -20.78 -0.95
C PRO A 503 0.41 -21.21 -0.40
N ILE A 504 -0.71 -20.60 0.27
CA ILE A 504 -1.37 -19.47 1.19
C ILE A 504 -2.99 -19.63 1.56
N GLU A 505 -4.00 -18.96 2.31
CA GLU A 505 -4.37 -17.91 3.45
C GLU A 505 -5.97 -17.50 3.81
N GLN A 506 -6.48 -16.73 4.91
CA GLN A 506 -7.79 -15.82 5.20
C GLN A 506 -9.02 -15.95 6.37
N PRO A 507 -9.93 -14.94 6.84
CA PRO A 507 -10.91 -14.80 8.10
C PRO A 507 -12.43 -14.06 8.22
N LYS A 508 -13.23 -13.83 9.39
CA LYS A 508 -14.66 -13.10 9.58
C LYS A 508 -15.47 -12.57 10.98
N LEU A 509 -15.77 -11.22 11.38
CA LEU A 509 -16.77 -10.51 12.43
C LEU A 509 -17.05 -8.85 12.54
N VAL A 510 -18.00 -8.14 13.33
CA VAL A 510 -18.46 -6.62 13.26
C VAL A 510 -18.92 -5.61 14.49
N GLN A 511 -19.58 -4.36 14.33
CA GLN A 511 -20.13 -3.19 15.27
C GLN A 511 -20.25 -1.54 15.11
N LEU A 512 -19.83 -0.50 15.98
CA LEU A 512 -20.45 0.93 16.27
C LEU A 512 -19.57 2.33 16.48
N PRO A 513 -20.02 3.67 16.69
CA PRO A 513 -19.07 4.88 16.60
C PRO A 513 -19.05 6.28 17.40
N PRO A 514 -17.89 6.74 17.96
CA PRO A 514 -17.52 8.13 18.40
C PRO A 514 -16.78 9.05 17.36
N SER A 515 -16.36 10.28 17.74
CA SER A 515 -15.72 11.29 16.86
C SER A 515 -14.18 11.29 16.85
N VAL A 516 -13.57 11.23 15.66
CA VAL A 516 -12.11 11.13 15.46
C VAL A 516 -11.62 12.19 14.48
N LEU A 517 -10.55 12.92 14.83
CA LEU A 517 -9.83 13.81 13.91
C LEU A 517 -8.59 13.09 13.38
N LEU A 518 -8.54 12.86 12.07
CA LEU A 518 -7.35 12.38 11.38
C LEU A 518 -6.54 13.60 10.91
N ILE A 519 -5.25 13.63 11.25
CA ILE A 519 -4.27 14.55 10.68
C ILE A 519 -3.30 13.69 9.87
N LEU A 520 -3.40 13.74 8.54
CA LEU A 520 -2.72 12.81 7.64
C LEU A 520 -1.99 13.54 6.50
N SER A 521 -0.93 12.92 5.99
CA SER A 521 -0.30 13.35 4.76
C SER A 521 -1.23 13.15 3.56
N ALA A 522 -1.53 14.26 2.88
CA ALA A 522 -2.22 14.27 1.59
C ALA A 522 -1.36 13.64 0.47
N ASP A 523 -0.04 13.75 0.60
CA ASP A 523 0.93 13.24 -0.37
C ASP A 523 0.85 11.69 -0.40
N LEU A 524 0.88 11.05 0.79
CA LEU A 524 0.70 9.60 0.94
C LEU A 524 -0.66 9.10 0.42
N ILE A 525 -1.74 9.86 0.64
CA ILE A 525 -3.11 9.54 0.19
C ILE A 525 -3.23 9.50 -1.34
N LEU A 526 -2.42 10.27 -2.05
CA LEU A 526 -2.35 10.26 -3.53
C LEU A 526 -1.52 9.09 -4.06
N GLU A 527 -0.52 8.65 -3.32
CA GLU A 527 0.28 7.45 -3.61
C GLU A 527 -0.46 6.14 -3.28
N GLY A 528 -1.62 6.23 -2.62
CA GLY A 528 -2.45 5.11 -2.21
C GLY A 528 -2.17 4.62 -0.78
N GLU A 529 -1.10 5.11 -0.16
CA GLU A 529 -0.82 4.92 1.26
C GLU A 529 -1.84 5.67 2.14
N ASN A 530 -1.96 5.27 3.40
CA ASN A 530 -3.00 5.71 4.35
C ASN A 530 -4.46 5.50 3.90
N LEU A 531 -4.78 5.20 2.64
CA LEU A 531 -6.15 4.97 2.16
C LEU A 531 -6.84 3.85 2.95
N GLU A 532 -6.14 2.74 3.23
CA GLU A 532 -6.71 1.67 4.05
C GLU A 532 -6.99 2.14 5.49
N LYS A 533 -6.15 3.02 6.08
CA LYS A 533 -6.36 3.58 7.44
C LYS A 533 -7.54 4.55 7.45
N LEU A 534 -7.63 5.45 6.47
CA LEU A 534 -8.77 6.34 6.24
C LEU A 534 -10.07 5.52 6.09
N ASN A 535 -10.01 4.46 5.28
CA ASN A 535 -11.09 3.49 5.10
C ASN A 535 -11.43 2.77 6.42
N TYR A 536 -10.45 2.33 7.21
CA TYR A 536 -10.68 1.70 8.52
C TYR A 536 -11.41 2.64 9.49
N PHE A 537 -10.97 3.90 9.63
CA PHE A 537 -11.66 4.84 10.51
C PHE A 537 -13.08 5.14 10.00
N CYS A 538 -13.28 5.28 8.68
CA CYS A 538 -14.59 5.45 8.06
C CYS A 538 -15.50 4.20 8.20
N ARG A 539 -14.92 2.99 8.14
CA ARG A 539 -15.62 1.69 8.27
C ARG A 539 -15.88 1.29 9.71
N CYS A 540 -15.12 1.78 10.69
CA CYS A 540 -15.43 1.63 12.12
C CYS A 540 -16.65 2.46 12.56
N GLY A 541 -17.32 3.14 11.63
CA GLY A 541 -18.50 3.97 11.81
C GLY A 541 -18.20 5.39 12.33
N TYR A 542 -16.97 5.66 12.77
CA TYR A 542 -16.58 6.90 13.46
C TYR A 542 -17.05 8.17 12.73
N ARG A 543 -17.32 9.23 13.49
CA ARG A 543 -17.45 10.58 12.93
C ARG A 543 -16.05 11.12 12.61
N VAL A 544 -15.56 10.77 11.41
CA VAL A 544 -14.21 11.09 10.95
C VAL A 544 -14.15 12.52 10.40
N TYR A 545 -13.30 13.35 10.99
CA TYR A 545 -12.88 14.65 10.48
C TYR A 545 -11.46 14.53 9.92
N GLY A 546 -11.12 15.25 8.84
CA GLY A 546 -9.80 15.13 8.18
C GLY A 546 -9.06 16.46 8.01
N ILE A 547 -7.83 16.55 8.50
CA ILE A 547 -6.86 17.58 8.10
C ILE A 547 -5.80 16.91 7.25
N PHE A 548 -5.73 17.28 5.98
CA PHE A 548 -4.82 16.70 5.00
C PHE A 548 -3.76 17.72 4.63
N TYR A 549 -2.50 17.48 4.99
CA TYR A 549 -1.40 18.40 4.72
C TYR A 549 -0.57 17.93 3.52
N THR A 550 -0.07 18.87 2.70
CA THR A 550 0.90 18.57 1.63
C THR A 550 2.15 19.44 1.76
N SER A 551 3.28 18.85 1.40
CA SER A 551 4.58 19.50 1.34
C SER A 551 4.90 20.14 -0.02
N GLU A 552 4.18 19.76 -1.09
CA GLU A 552 4.51 20.18 -2.46
C GLU A 552 3.51 21.16 -3.09
N LYS A 553 4.01 21.95 -4.04
CA LYS A 553 3.19 22.86 -4.87
C LYS A 553 2.46 22.16 -6.03
N VAL A 554 2.62 20.85 -6.19
CA VAL A 554 2.19 20.07 -7.37
C VAL A 554 1.18 18.97 -7.02
N VAL A 555 0.49 19.07 -5.88
CA VAL A 555 -0.69 18.23 -5.62
C VAL A 555 -1.83 18.62 -6.58
N ASN A 556 -2.34 17.64 -7.31
CA ASN A 556 -3.61 17.78 -8.02
C ASN A 556 -4.77 17.77 -7.00
N LEU A 557 -5.06 18.95 -6.45
CA LEU A 557 -6.09 19.16 -5.42
C LEU A 557 -7.47 18.65 -5.85
N ASN A 558 -7.78 18.63 -7.15
CA ASN A 558 -9.05 18.10 -7.65
C ASN A 558 -9.10 16.57 -7.55
N SER A 559 -8.01 15.87 -7.91
CA SER A 559 -7.93 14.41 -7.72
C SER A 559 -7.91 14.02 -6.24
N LEU A 560 -7.16 14.74 -5.40
CA LEU A 560 -7.20 14.55 -3.94
C LEU A 560 -8.62 14.75 -3.40
N LYS A 561 -9.30 15.82 -3.81
CA LYS A 561 -10.68 16.11 -3.39
C LYS A 561 -11.65 15.02 -3.83
N GLN A 562 -11.58 14.55 -5.07
CA GLN A 562 -12.37 13.42 -5.57
C GLN A 562 -12.12 12.12 -4.79
N ILE A 563 -10.86 11.84 -4.42
CA ILE A 563 -10.49 10.69 -3.58
C ILE A 563 -11.13 10.85 -2.20
N LEU A 564 -10.96 11.99 -1.54
CA LEU A 564 -11.51 12.24 -0.20
C LEU A 564 -13.05 12.27 -0.16
N GLU A 565 -13.70 12.80 -1.20
CA GLU A 565 -15.16 12.73 -1.40
C GLU A 565 -15.65 11.28 -1.63
N SER A 566 -14.77 10.38 -2.04
CA SER A 566 -15.02 8.94 -2.12
C SER A 566 -14.80 8.17 -0.81
N TYR A 567 -14.66 8.85 0.33
CA TYR A 567 -14.69 8.26 1.68
C TYR A 567 -15.74 8.92 2.60
N ARG A 568 -16.13 8.21 3.68
CA ARG A 568 -17.16 8.63 4.65
C ARG A 568 -16.65 9.70 5.64
N LEU A 569 -16.03 10.76 5.14
CA LEU A 569 -15.58 11.91 5.94
C LEU A 569 -16.75 12.84 6.27
N TYR A 570 -16.85 13.27 7.53
CA TYR A 570 -17.86 14.21 8.00
C TYR A 570 -17.55 15.65 7.54
N GLN A 571 -16.28 16.04 7.63
CA GLN A 571 -15.74 17.28 7.06
C GLN A 571 -14.22 17.13 6.89
N PHE A 572 -13.64 17.79 5.89
CA PHE A 572 -12.18 17.86 5.75
C PHE A 572 -11.66 19.21 5.27
N TRP A 573 -10.37 19.43 5.52
CA TRP A 573 -9.61 20.61 5.11
C TRP A 573 -8.26 20.18 4.54
N ILE A 574 -7.82 20.83 3.47
CA ILE A 574 -6.50 20.61 2.87
C ILE A 574 -5.60 21.80 3.21
N LEU A 575 -4.44 21.54 3.82
CA LEU A 575 -3.44 22.55 4.20
C LEU A 575 -2.22 22.46 3.28
N THR A 576 -1.74 23.63 2.84
CA THR A 576 -0.59 23.80 1.93
C THR A 576 0.41 24.75 2.57
N ASP A 577 1.70 24.47 2.44
CA ASP A 577 2.74 25.39 2.95
C ASP A 577 2.87 26.64 2.07
N LYS A 578 3.29 27.78 2.66
CA LYS A 578 3.37 29.07 1.97
C LYS A 578 4.59 29.92 2.34
N ASP A 579 5.37 30.22 1.30
CA ASP A 579 6.50 31.14 1.21
C ASP A 579 7.72 30.76 2.09
N GLU A 580 8.73 30.20 1.43
CA GLU A 580 9.97 29.61 1.98
C GLU A 580 10.86 30.56 2.83
N ARG A 581 10.43 31.81 3.04
CA ARG A 581 11.29 32.94 3.45
C ARG A 581 10.94 33.54 4.82
N ILE A 582 10.11 32.86 5.61
CA ILE A 582 9.79 33.27 6.98
C ILE A 582 10.36 32.25 7.98
N ALA A 583 11.18 32.74 8.91
CA ALA A 583 11.70 31.97 10.03
C ALA A 583 10.68 31.95 11.19
N PRO A 584 10.39 30.80 11.82
CA PRO A 584 9.47 30.75 12.95
C PRO A 584 10.09 31.34 14.24
N ASN A 585 9.32 32.18 14.95
CA ASN A 585 9.78 32.95 16.11
C ASN A 585 9.92 32.13 17.43
N SER A 586 10.03 30.81 17.36
CA SER A 586 9.72 29.89 18.49
C SER A 586 10.86 28.97 18.95
N PHE A 587 12.10 29.19 18.50
CA PHE A 587 13.23 28.30 18.77
C PHE A 587 14.33 28.94 19.63
N THR A 588 15.16 28.10 20.25
CA THR A 588 16.37 28.57 20.93
C THR A 588 17.43 29.05 19.94
N SER A 589 18.37 29.85 20.43
CA SER A 589 19.49 30.35 19.60
C SER A 589 20.40 29.25 19.07
N PHE A 590 20.49 28.10 19.75
CA PHE A 590 21.32 26.97 19.35
C PHE A 590 20.65 26.16 18.21
N GLU A 591 19.40 25.76 18.39
CA GLU A 591 18.63 25.05 17.35
C GLU A 591 18.58 25.85 16.04
N TYR A 592 18.38 27.17 16.14
CA TYR A 592 18.35 28.06 14.99
C TYR A 592 19.71 28.20 14.27
N GLN A 593 20.83 28.14 15.01
CA GLN A 593 22.17 28.09 14.39
C GLN A 593 22.42 26.75 13.70
N GLN A 594 22.05 25.63 14.33
CA GLN A 594 22.22 24.29 13.78
C GLN A 594 21.35 24.07 12.53
N TYR A 595 20.13 24.60 12.52
CA TYR A 595 19.24 24.68 11.35
C TYR A 595 19.90 25.45 10.18
N LEU A 596 20.39 26.66 10.44
CA LEU A 596 21.01 27.49 9.39
C LEU A 596 22.29 26.88 8.81
N GLU A 597 23.09 26.19 9.64
CA GLU A 597 24.29 25.49 9.18
C GLU A 597 23.92 24.22 8.38
N ASN A 598 22.92 23.44 8.82
CA ASN A 598 22.41 22.28 8.07
C ASN A 598 21.83 22.67 6.71
N SER A 599 20.95 23.68 6.67
CA SER A 599 20.34 24.20 5.44
C SER A 599 21.39 24.70 4.45
N TYR A 600 22.41 25.44 4.92
CA TYR A 600 23.52 25.91 4.08
C TYR A 600 24.37 24.76 3.50
N TYR A 601 24.66 23.72 4.30
CA TYR A 601 25.40 22.53 3.84
C TYR A 601 24.50 21.46 3.18
N GLN A 602 23.24 21.76 2.88
CA GLN A 602 22.25 20.85 2.29
C GLN A 602 22.06 19.53 3.07
N ARG A 603 22.21 19.59 4.39
CA ARG A 603 22.05 18.44 5.31
C ARG A 603 20.59 18.27 5.70
N LEU A 604 19.97 17.20 5.21
CA LEU A 604 18.56 16.87 5.41
C LEU A 604 18.31 16.13 6.74
N THR A 605 18.54 16.81 7.87
CA THR A 605 18.42 16.26 9.24
C THR A 605 16.99 16.24 9.77
N LEU A 606 16.73 15.48 10.85
CA LEU A 606 15.43 15.45 11.53
C LEU A 606 15.00 16.84 12.03
N LEU A 607 15.96 17.60 12.59
CA LEU A 607 15.74 18.97 13.04
C LEU A 607 15.32 19.91 11.89
N GLN A 608 15.87 19.72 10.68
CA GLN A 608 15.52 20.51 9.50
C GLN A 608 14.03 20.33 9.14
N TYR A 609 13.56 19.09 8.99
CA TYR A 609 12.15 18.79 8.65
C TYR A 609 11.16 19.20 9.75
N TRP A 610 11.52 19.05 11.03
CA TRP A 610 10.69 19.53 12.15
C TRP A 610 10.50 21.05 12.14
N ILE A 611 11.56 21.81 11.83
CA ILE A 611 11.52 23.26 11.73
C ILE A 611 10.81 23.71 10.45
N ASP A 612 11.09 23.08 9.31
CA ASP A 612 10.51 23.46 8.02
C ASP A 612 8.99 23.23 7.99
N SER A 613 8.52 22.07 8.45
CA SER A 613 7.08 21.80 8.57
C SER A 613 6.36 22.85 9.41
N SER A 614 6.98 23.33 10.51
CA SER A 614 6.38 24.30 11.43
C SER A 614 5.93 25.63 10.81
N ARG A 615 6.24 25.91 9.53
CA ARG A 615 5.71 27.02 8.73
C ARG A 615 4.22 26.91 8.38
N LEU A 616 3.66 25.69 8.29
CA LEU A 616 2.26 25.45 7.91
C LEU A 616 1.29 26.31 8.74
N GLN A 617 0.51 27.13 8.03
CA GLN A 617 -0.48 28.05 8.61
C GLN A 617 -1.82 27.36 8.81
N ILE A 618 -2.41 27.55 10.00
CA ILE A 618 -3.77 27.11 10.32
C ILE A 618 -4.70 28.29 10.10
N PRO A 619 -5.72 28.20 9.22
CA PRO A 619 -6.74 29.23 9.09
C PRO A 619 -7.49 29.48 10.40
N THR A 620 -7.79 30.74 10.71
CA THR A 620 -8.55 31.11 11.91
C THR A 620 -9.91 30.42 11.96
N GLU A 621 -10.57 30.30 10.81
CA GLU A 621 -11.85 29.61 10.62
C GLU A 621 -11.76 28.11 10.94
N LEU A 622 -10.66 27.45 10.58
CA LEU A 622 -10.39 26.04 10.91
C LEU A 622 -10.29 25.86 12.43
N LYS A 623 -9.51 26.72 13.09
CA LYS A 623 -9.37 26.68 14.56
C LYS A 623 -10.68 27.00 15.29
N GLN A 624 -11.45 27.96 14.80
CA GLN A 624 -12.79 28.26 15.33
C GLN A 624 -13.75 27.08 15.17
N THR A 625 -13.75 26.44 13.99
CA THR A 625 -14.63 25.31 13.69
C THR A 625 -14.29 24.09 14.56
N LEU A 626 -13.01 23.74 14.69
CA LEU A 626 -12.58 22.62 15.54
C LEU A 626 -12.81 22.89 17.03
N ASN A 627 -12.67 24.13 17.50
CA ASN A 627 -13.00 24.49 18.88
C ASN A 627 -14.51 24.37 19.20
N ASN A 628 -15.37 24.38 18.18
CA ASN A 628 -16.81 24.16 18.33
C ASN A 628 -17.21 22.66 18.22
N ILE A 629 -16.26 21.75 17.97
CA ILE A 629 -16.50 20.32 17.80
C ILE A 629 -15.82 19.54 18.93
N GLN A 630 -16.59 18.69 19.62
CA GLN A 630 -16.01 17.76 20.59
C GLN A 630 -15.32 16.59 19.88
N ILE A 631 -14.04 16.75 19.55
CA ILE A 631 -13.17 15.66 19.11
C ILE A 631 -12.80 14.79 20.31
N ASN A 632 -13.02 13.47 20.22
CA ASN A 632 -12.70 12.53 21.29
C ASN A 632 -11.27 11.97 21.18
N LEU A 633 -10.80 11.79 19.94
CA LEU A 633 -9.49 11.24 19.60
C LEU A 633 -8.87 12.03 18.42
N VAL A 634 -7.59 12.39 18.52
CA VAL A 634 -6.77 12.77 17.36
C VAL A 634 -5.88 11.59 16.97
N TYR A 635 -5.83 11.26 15.69
CA TYR A 635 -4.84 10.35 15.10
C TYR A 635 -3.92 11.13 14.17
N ILE A 636 -2.61 10.87 14.25
CA ILE A 636 -1.59 11.54 13.44
C ILE A 636 -0.65 10.49 12.86
N ASP A 637 -0.42 10.49 11.54
CA ASP A 637 0.45 9.52 10.86
C ASP A 637 1.95 9.81 10.96
N SER A 638 2.34 11.00 11.45
CA SER A 638 3.74 11.44 11.51
C SER A 638 4.08 12.31 12.71
N LEU A 639 5.19 11.98 13.37
CA LEU A 639 5.78 12.74 14.47
C LEU A 639 6.04 14.21 14.08
N ILE A 640 6.54 14.45 12.86
CA ILE A 640 6.87 15.77 12.31
C ILE A 640 5.67 16.73 12.37
N TYR A 641 4.46 16.19 12.21
CA TYR A 641 3.21 16.94 12.19
C TYR A 641 2.44 16.90 13.53
N GLY A 642 2.94 16.15 14.52
CA GLY A 642 2.37 16.12 15.87
C GLY A 642 2.27 17.50 16.54
N GLN A 643 3.16 18.43 16.17
CA GLN A 643 3.20 19.81 16.67
C GLN A 643 1.94 20.66 16.36
N TYR A 644 1.11 20.32 15.37
CA TYR A 644 -0.11 21.12 15.10
C TYR A 644 -1.18 20.99 16.17
N THR A 645 -1.23 19.88 16.92
CA THR A 645 -2.15 19.72 18.07
C THR A 645 -2.01 20.89 19.06
N LYS A 646 -0.76 21.26 19.36
CA LYS A 646 -0.38 22.37 20.24
C LYS A 646 -0.78 23.74 19.66
N LYS A 647 -0.75 23.92 18.33
CA LYS A 647 -1.21 25.14 17.65
C LYS A 647 -2.75 25.22 17.55
N LEU A 648 -3.41 24.10 17.30
CA LEU A 648 -4.87 23.97 17.21
C LEU A 648 -5.57 24.18 18.56
N ASP A 649 -4.85 23.97 19.67
CA ASP A 649 -5.31 24.17 21.06
C ASP A 649 -6.26 23.09 21.59
N LEU A 650 -6.14 21.87 21.04
CA LEU A 650 -6.92 20.67 21.38
C LEU A 650 -6.50 20.04 22.73
N LYS A 651 -6.25 20.87 23.76
CA LYS A 651 -5.59 20.51 25.04
C LYS A 651 -6.26 19.39 25.84
N THR A 652 -7.54 19.10 25.58
CA THR A 652 -8.34 18.10 26.29
C THR A 652 -8.50 16.78 25.52
N THR A 653 -7.97 16.68 24.29
CA THR A 653 -8.15 15.51 23.43
C THR A 653 -6.97 14.55 23.54
N ILE A 654 -7.24 13.25 23.61
CA ILE A 654 -6.20 12.21 23.58
C ILE A 654 -5.65 12.09 22.15
N VAL A 655 -4.32 12.03 22.03
CA VAL A 655 -3.62 11.91 20.74
C VAL A 655 -3.00 10.51 20.65
N ILE A 656 -3.38 9.76 19.62
CA ILE A 656 -2.61 8.63 19.11
C ILE A 656 -1.62 9.19 18.08
N LEU A 657 -0.33 8.93 18.29
CA LEU A 657 0.69 9.15 17.27
C LEU A 657 1.06 7.81 16.62
N GLU A 658 1.03 7.76 15.28
CA GLU A 658 1.65 6.69 14.52
C GLU A 658 3.18 6.92 14.43
N VAL A 659 3.92 5.85 14.68
CA VAL A 659 5.36 5.74 14.53
C VAL A 659 5.61 4.66 13.49
N SER A 660 5.47 5.01 12.21
CA SER A 660 5.78 4.12 11.09
C SER A 660 7.26 3.72 11.06
N GLN A 661 8.15 4.58 11.56
CA GLN A 661 9.59 4.39 11.63
C GLN A 661 10.21 5.31 12.70
N LEU A 662 11.48 5.07 13.04
CA LEU A 662 12.33 6.09 13.64
C LEU A 662 13.00 6.90 12.52
N TYR A 663 12.73 8.19 12.44
CA TYR A 663 13.28 9.10 11.44
C TYR A 663 14.81 9.20 11.53
N SER A 664 15.38 9.12 12.74
CA SER A 664 16.84 9.02 12.94
C SER A 664 17.47 7.82 12.21
N TYR A 665 16.76 6.68 12.15
CA TYR A 665 17.18 5.50 11.38
C TYR A 665 16.91 5.66 9.87
N ASN A 666 15.79 6.28 9.46
CA ASN A 666 15.52 6.52 8.03
C ASN A 666 16.52 7.52 7.41
N TYR A 667 16.83 8.63 8.07
CA TYR A 667 17.82 9.57 7.57
C TYR A 667 19.23 8.95 7.53
N ALA A 668 19.57 8.08 8.49
CA ALA A 668 20.80 7.29 8.41
C ALA A 668 20.84 6.35 7.18
N LEU A 669 19.75 5.62 6.92
CA LEU A 669 19.57 4.78 5.73
C LEU A 669 19.70 5.58 4.42
N ARG A 670 18.94 6.68 4.29
CA ARG A 670 18.90 7.53 3.08
C ARG A 670 20.24 8.19 2.81
N ASP A 671 20.87 8.74 3.84
CA ASP A 671 22.17 9.44 3.75
C ASP A 671 23.36 8.46 3.73
N ARG A 672 23.10 7.14 3.83
CA ARG A 672 24.08 6.04 3.85
C ARG A 672 25.17 6.21 4.92
N ARG A 673 24.73 6.54 6.14
CA ARG A 673 25.57 6.76 7.33
C ARG A 673 25.10 5.91 8.49
N GLU A 674 25.88 5.86 9.57
CA GLU A 674 25.39 5.34 10.85
C GLU A 674 24.45 6.36 11.54
N VAL A 675 23.62 5.86 12.46
CA VAL A 675 22.60 6.66 13.17
C VAL A 675 23.30 7.67 14.08
N ASP A 676 22.90 8.95 14.01
CA ASP A 676 23.41 9.96 14.93
C ASP A 676 22.74 9.79 16.31
N PRO A 677 23.52 9.52 17.39
CA PRO A 677 22.96 9.34 18.73
C PRO A 677 22.24 10.59 19.26
N GLN A 678 22.57 11.80 18.77
CA GLN A 678 21.89 13.03 19.18
C GLN A 678 20.52 13.16 18.51
N GLU A 679 20.40 12.83 17.22
CA GLU A 679 19.11 12.79 16.51
C GLU A 679 18.17 11.74 17.12
N LEU A 680 18.69 10.54 17.41
CA LEU A 680 17.91 9.46 18.03
C LEU A 680 17.43 9.82 19.45
N ASN A 681 18.29 10.38 20.30
CA ASN A 681 17.88 10.80 21.65
C ASN A 681 16.83 11.92 21.61
N TRP A 682 16.98 12.90 20.71
CA TRP A 682 15.99 13.96 20.54
C TRP A 682 14.63 13.41 20.07
N GLU A 683 14.63 12.44 19.14
CA GLU A 683 13.43 11.75 18.66
C GLU A 683 12.68 11.03 19.80
N ILE A 684 13.42 10.30 20.64
CA ILE A 684 12.87 9.60 21.82
C ILE A 684 12.19 10.58 22.79
N GLU A 685 12.78 11.76 23.04
CA GLU A 685 12.17 12.79 23.89
C GLU A 685 10.96 13.50 23.27
N GLN A 686 10.79 13.47 21.94
CA GLN A 686 9.51 13.88 21.33
C GLN A 686 8.45 12.78 21.44
N LEU A 687 8.83 11.50 21.24
CA LEU A 687 7.91 10.36 21.35
C LEU A 687 7.32 10.19 22.76
N LYS A 688 8.12 10.42 23.81
CA LYS A 688 7.68 10.39 25.23
C LYS A 688 6.57 11.39 25.59
N GLN A 689 6.27 12.38 24.74
CA GLN A 689 5.20 13.35 24.98
C GLN A 689 3.80 12.83 24.62
N TYR A 690 3.69 11.68 23.94
CA TYR A 690 2.42 11.12 23.53
C TYR A 690 2.00 9.96 24.46
N PRO A 691 0.77 9.96 24.99
CA PRO A 691 0.32 8.92 25.93
C PRO A 691 0.12 7.57 25.23
N VAL A 692 -0.19 7.59 23.93
CA VAL A 692 -0.42 6.41 23.11
C VAL A 692 0.38 6.50 21.81
N LEU A 693 1.23 5.50 21.57
CA LEU A 693 1.96 5.30 20.34
C LEU A 693 1.41 4.07 19.62
N VAL A 694 1.26 4.17 18.30
CA VAL A 694 0.80 3.11 17.40
C VAL A 694 1.89 2.87 16.36
N THR A 695 2.16 1.63 15.97
CA THR A 695 3.16 1.34 14.93
C THR A 695 2.79 0.13 14.09
N ASN A 696 3.11 0.17 12.79
CA ASN A 696 2.83 -0.91 11.85
C ASN A 696 3.83 -2.09 11.96
N PHE A 697 4.75 -2.06 12.92
CA PHE A 697 5.81 -3.06 13.06
C PHE A 697 5.93 -3.57 14.51
N GLN A 698 5.69 -4.86 14.74
CA GLN A 698 5.70 -5.44 16.09
C GLN A 698 7.09 -5.39 16.75
N HIS A 699 8.17 -5.47 15.96
CA HIS A 699 9.54 -5.30 16.46
C HIS A 699 9.78 -3.86 16.94
N LEU A 700 9.28 -2.86 16.20
CA LEU A 700 9.34 -1.45 16.60
C LEU A 700 8.47 -1.19 17.83
N ALA A 701 7.36 -1.91 18.00
CA ALA A 701 6.53 -1.84 19.21
C ALA A 701 7.26 -2.34 20.48
N GLU A 702 8.16 -3.33 20.39
CA GLU A 702 9.01 -3.75 21.52
C GLU A 702 10.19 -2.79 21.71
N LYS A 703 10.85 -2.34 20.64
CA LYS A 703 11.93 -1.34 20.73
C LYS A 703 11.44 -0.01 21.32
N LEU A 704 10.25 0.46 20.97
CA LEU A 704 9.65 1.67 21.57
C LEU A 704 9.36 1.49 23.07
N LYS A 705 9.08 0.27 23.55
CA LYS A 705 8.91 0.01 24.99
C LYS A 705 10.24 0.12 25.73
N GLU A 706 11.32 -0.43 25.16
CA GLU A 706 12.68 -0.27 25.70
C GLU A 706 13.15 1.20 25.71
N LEU A 707 12.77 2.01 24.70
CA LEU A 707 13.23 3.39 24.56
C LEU A 707 12.39 4.46 25.30
N THR A 708 11.07 4.28 25.42
CA THR A 708 10.16 5.34 25.94
C THR A 708 9.68 5.11 27.37
N GLY A 709 9.53 3.85 27.80
CA GLY A 709 9.16 3.44 29.18
C GLY A 709 7.73 3.75 29.63
N ASN A 710 7.20 4.94 29.31
CA ASN A 710 5.97 5.48 29.91
C ASN A 710 4.73 5.51 29.00
N SER A 711 4.89 5.43 27.67
CA SER A 711 3.78 5.48 26.71
C SER A 711 3.12 4.11 26.52
N GLN A 712 1.80 4.08 26.33
CA GLN A 712 1.13 2.85 25.88
C GLN A 712 1.45 2.61 24.40
N ILE A 713 1.98 1.43 24.06
CA ILE A 713 2.45 1.13 22.70
C ILE A 713 1.71 -0.08 22.11
N TYR A 714 1.03 0.15 20.99
CA TYR A 714 0.24 -0.84 20.26
C TYR A 714 0.86 -1.11 18.88
N GLY A 715 1.22 -2.37 18.62
CA GLY A 715 1.66 -2.82 17.28
C GLY A 715 0.45 -3.26 16.46
N ILE A 716 0.23 -2.63 15.30
CA ILE A 716 -1.02 -2.74 14.51
C ILE A 716 -0.86 -3.51 13.20
N SER A 717 0.06 -4.48 13.18
CA SER A 717 0.23 -5.47 12.11
C SER A 717 0.21 -6.90 12.65
N GLN A 718 -0.13 -7.84 11.77
CA GLN A 718 0.14 -9.27 11.94
C GLN A 718 0.77 -9.77 10.65
N THR A 719 1.79 -10.62 10.79
CA THR A 719 2.51 -11.21 9.64
C THR A 719 1.77 -12.43 9.09
N SER A 720 0.76 -12.18 8.26
CA SER A 720 0.20 -13.20 7.38
C SER A 720 0.98 -13.30 6.06
N LYS A 721 1.03 -14.50 5.46
CA LYS A 721 1.98 -14.87 4.40
C LYS A 721 1.58 -14.45 2.97
N SER A 722 1.19 -13.20 2.71
CA SER A 722 1.33 -12.63 1.34
C SER A 722 1.20 -11.11 1.25
N LYS A 723 0.48 -10.48 2.18
CA LYS A 723 0.32 -9.02 2.29
C LYS A 723 0.44 -8.58 3.73
N THR A 724 0.99 -7.39 3.95
CA THR A 724 0.94 -6.68 5.23
C THR A 724 -0.47 -6.15 5.49
N LEU A 725 -1.43 -7.03 5.79
CA LEU A 725 -2.71 -6.58 6.33
C LEU A 725 -2.44 -5.87 7.66
N LEU A 726 -2.86 -4.61 7.74
CA LEU A 726 -2.94 -3.89 9.00
C LEU A 726 -3.82 -4.70 9.96
N ASN A 727 -3.21 -5.20 11.05
CA ASN A 727 -3.96 -5.78 12.15
C ASN A 727 -4.56 -4.65 12.98
N TYR A 728 -5.60 -4.08 12.39
CA TYR A 728 -6.45 -3.11 13.02
C TYR A 728 -7.08 -3.62 14.31
N GLN A 729 -7.10 -4.93 14.68
CA GLN A 729 -7.57 -5.33 16.01
C GLN A 729 -6.81 -4.61 17.13
N ALA A 730 -5.50 -4.37 16.97
CA ALA A 730 -4.70 -3.66 17.96
C ALA A 730 -4.90 -2.13 17.91
N LEU A 731 -5.13 -1.55 16.73
CA LEU A 731 -5.57 -0.14 16.62
C LEU A 731 -6.96 0.04 17.24
N ASN A 732 -7.82 -0.96 17.05
CA ASN A 732 -9.17 -1.00 17.56
C ASN A 732 -9.17 -1.16 19.09
N GLN A 733 -8.29 -2.00 19.64
CA GLN A 733 -8.08 -2.11 21.07
C GLN A 733 -7.49 -0.82 21.67
N ALA A 734 -6.56 -0.16 20.98
CA ALA A 734 -6.07 1.17 21.39
C ALA A 734 -7.23 2.18 21.44
N CYS A 735 -8.04 2.28 20.38
CA CYS A 735 -9.20 3.16 20.34
C CYS A 735 -10.27 2.77 21.39
N GLN A 736 -10.55 1.49 21.62
CA GLN A 736 -11.53 1.01 22.61
C GLN A 736 -11.06 1.31 24.04
N ASN A 737 -9.77 1.11 24.35
CA ASN A 737 -9.18 1.46 25.64
C ASN A 737 -9.27 2.97 25.94
N ILE A 738 -9.30 3.81 24.90
CA ILE A 738 -9.42 5.28 25.00
C ILE A 738 -10.89 5.75 25.02
N LEU A 739 -11.75 5.13 24.21
CA LEU A 739 -13.10 5.62 23.88
C LEU A 739 -14.24 4.81 24.54
N GLY A 740 -13.91 3.73 25.26
CA GLY A 740 -14.78 3.07 26.23
C GLY A 740 -15.80 2.06 25.69
N GLN A 741 -16.25 2.16 24.43
CA GLN A 741 -17.08 1.10 23.83
C GLN A 741 -17.08 1.04 22.29
N LYS A 742 -17.87 0.10 21.77
CA LYS A 742 -17.56 -0.75 20.61
C LYS A 742 -17.61 -0.10 19.23
N THR A 743 -16.84 -0.74 18.35
CA THR A 743 -16.53 -0.50 16.93
C THR A 743 -16.81 -1.75 16.11
N LEU A 744 -16.68 -1.66 14.79
CA LEU A 744 -16.72 -2.84 13.93
C LEU A 744 -15.52 -3.76 14.21
N SER A 745 -15.77 -5.00 14.67
CA SER A 745 -14.72 -5.97 15.00
C SER A 745 -14.13 -6.66 13.76
N LEU A 746 -13.47 -5.88 12.91
CA LEU A 746 -12.67 -6.23 11.74
C LEU A 746 -13.14 -7.29 10.74
N GLU A 747 -13.37 -8.51 11.17
CA GLU A 747 -13.18 -9.64 10.30
C GLU A 747 -14.34 -9.75 9.25
N GLN A 748 -15.55 -9.21 9.52
CA GLN A 748 -16.73 -9.19 8.59
C GLN A 748 -16.48 -8.26 7.41
N LEU A 749 -15.45 -7.41 7.51
CA LEU A 749 -15.09 -6.44 6.49
C LEU A 749 -14.35 -7.07 5.30
N THR A 750 -14.08 -8.39 5.31
CA THR A 750 -13.22 -9.09 4.33
C THR A 750 -13.89 -10.21 3.53
N THR A 751 -14.96 -10.82 4.02
CA THR A 751 -15.59 -12.02 3.43
C THR A 751 -17.08 -11.82 3.12
N SER A 752 -17.51 -10.56 2.97
CA SER A 752 -18.91 -10.18 2.79
C SER A 752 -19.19 -9.81 1.33
N PRO A 753 -20.20 -10.40 0.67
CA PRO A 753 -20.62 -10.03 -0.68
C PRO A 753 -20.78 -8.53 -0.90
N LYS A 754 -20.38 -8.08 -2.09
CA LYS A 754 -20.53 -6.72 -2.59
C LYS A 754 -21.83 -6.62 -3.39
N ILE A 755 -22.71 -5.73 -2.94
CA ILE A 755 -24.05 -5.60 -3.51
C ILE A 755 -24.18 -4.24 -4.18
N ALA A 756 -24.45 -4.24 -5.48
CA ALA A 756 -24.84 -3.05 -6.22
C ALA A 756 -26.38 -3.00 -6.30
N ILE A 757 -27.00 -2.01 -5.65
CA ILE A 757 -28.42 -1.71 -5.88
C ILE A 757 -28.52 -0.65 -6.97
N LEU A 758 -29.20 -1.00 -8.07
CA LEU A 758 -29.49 -0.10 -9.17
C LEU A 758 -30.94 0.38 -9.06
N TYR A 759 -31.10 1.70 -8.96
CA TYR A 759 -32.40 2.33 -8.69
C TYR A 759 -32.65 3.49 -9.67
N PRO A 760 -33.79 3.53 -10.39
CA PRO A 760 -33.94 4.37 -11.58
C PRO A 760 -34.52 5.78 -11.36
N TRP A 761 -34.85 6.19 -10.12
CA TRP A 761 -35.64 7.41 -9.89
C TRP A 761 -34.92 8.58 -9.20
N GLY A 762 -33.65 8.45 -8.81
CA GLY A 762 -32.87 9.55 -8.21
C GLY A 762 -33.17 9.86 -6.73
N ASP A 763 -34.43 9.71 -6.31
CA ASP A 763 -34.98 10.05 -4.97
C ASP A 763 -34.59 9.08 -3.84
N ILE A 764 -33.61 8.20 -4.07
CA ILE A 764 -33.25 7.10 -3.16
C ILE A 764 -32.68 7.57 -1.83
N GLN A 765 -31.94 8.70 -1.82
CA GLN A 765 -31.39 9.26 -0.59
C GLN A 765 -32.47 9.95 0.25
N GLU A 766 -33.39 10.62 -0.43
CA GLU A 766 -34.43 11.42 0.17
C GLU A 766 -35.68 10.60 0.55
N ARG A 767 -35.73 9.31 0.16
CA ARG A 767 -36.77 8.30 0.48
C ARG A 767 -38.21 8.84 0.30
N GLN A 768 -38.46 9.60 -0.78
CA GLN A 768 -39.70 10.37 -0.98
C GLN A 768 -40.86 9.59 -1.63
N SER A 769 -40.63 8.37 -2.08
CA SER A 769 -41.61 7.51 -2.74
C SER A 769 -41.62 6.12 -2.10
N GLY A 770 -42.70 5.36 -2.29
CA GLY A 770 -42.80 4.02 -1.72
C GLY A 770 -41.68 3.08 -2.19
N ALA A 771 -41.17 3.28 -3.40
CA ALA A 771 -40.05 2.53 -3.94
C ALA A 771 -38.72 2.92 -3.29
N SER A 772 -38.43 4.21 -3.10
CA SER A 772 -37.21 4.65 -2.40
C SER A 772 -37.27 4.37 -0.89
N GLN A 773 -38.45 4.39 -0.26
CA GLN A 773 -38.64 3.91 1.11
C GLN A 773 -38.36 2.40 1.22
N ARG A 774 -38.99 1.57 0.37
CA ARG A 774 -38.78 0.11 0.33
C ARG A 774 -37.31 -0.24 0.14
N THR A 775 -36.69 0.36 -0.88
CA THR A 775 -35.28 0.16 -1.22
C THR A 775 -34.36 0.69 -0.12
N GLY A 776 -34.72 1.80 0.53
CA GLY A 776 -34.03 2.33 1.71
C GLY A 776 -34.00 1.32 2.86
N LEU A 777 -35.14 0.73 3.21
CA LEU A 777 -35.20 -0.33 4.24
C LEU A 777 -34.40 -1.59 3.84
N LEU A 778 -34.34 -1.90 2.54
CA LEU A 778 -33.51 -3.01 2.04
C LEU A 778 -32.01 -2.69 2.21
N LEU A 779 -31.61 -1.45 1.93
CA LEU A 779 -30.25 -0.98 2.20
C LEU A 779 -29.90 -1.04 3.69
N ASP A 780 -30.80 -0.57 4.56
CA ASP A 780 -30.63 -0.61 6.03
C ASP A 780 -30.43 -2.07 6.50
N TYR A 781 -31.24 -3.00 5.98
CA TYR A 781 -31.15 -4.43 6.29
C TYR A 781 -29.85 -5.08 5.81
N LEU A 782 -29.41 -4.78 4.58
CA LEU A 782 -28.16 -5.32 4.03
C LEU A 782 -26.91 -4.74 4.73
N GLN A 783 -26.97 -3.47 5.19
CA GLN A 783 -25.95 -2.91 6.07
C GLN A 783 -25.85 -3.65 7.41
N GLN A 784 -26.98 -4.07 8.01
CA GLN A 784 -26.97 -4.86 9.25
C GLN A 784 -26.32 -6.24 9.07
N GLN A 785 -26.50 -6.87 7.89
CA GLN A 785 -25.80 -8.10 7.52
C GLN A 785 -24.34 -7.86 7.09
N THR A 786 -23.87 -6.61 7.10
CA THR A 786 -22.49 -6.17 6.79
C THR A 786 -22.02 -6.43 5.36
N PHE A 787 -22.93 -6.51 4.39
CA PHE A 787 -22.55 -6.52 2.98
C PHE A 787 -21.98 -5.15 2.56
N GLU A 788 -20.94 -5.14 1.72
CA GLU A 788 -20.46 -3.87 1.15
C GLU A 788 -21.48 -3.43 0.11
N THR A 789 -22.39 -2.53 0.50
CA THR A 789 -23.55 -2.16 -0.32
C THR A 789 -23.37 -0.77 -0.93
N ARG A 790 -23.58 -0.67 -2.25
CA ARG A 790 -23.44 0.57 -3.02
C ARG A 790 -24.69 0.81 -3.87
N VAL A 791 -25.08 2.08 -4.00
CA VAL A 791 -26.27 2.50 -4.74
C VAL A 791 -25.86 3.24 -6.00
N TYR A 792 -26.48 2.85 -7.10
CA TYR A 792 -26.25 3.40 -8.43
C TYR A 792 -27.58 3.88 -9.00
N THR A 793 -27.68 5.16 -9.31
CA THR A 793 -28.93 5.83 -9.67
C THR A 793 -28.71 6.87 -10.77
N ILE A 794 -29.77 7.35 -11.41
CA ILE A 794 -29.69 8.52 -12.30
C ILE A 794 -29.77 9.84 -11.54
N GLY A 795 -29.23 10.90 -12.12
CA GLY A 795 -29.46 12.29 -11.71
C GLY A 795 -28.30 13.21 -12.09
N GLN A 796 -28.11 14.29 -11.32
CA GLN A 796 -26.96 15.18 -11.49
C GLN A 796 -25.66 14.46 -11.06
N PRO A 797 -24.59 14.44 -11.88
CA PRO A 797 -23.37 13.67 -11.60
C PRO A 797 -22.71 14.02 -10.27
N ARG A 798 -22.84 13.11 -9.30
CA ARG A 798 -22.26 13.22 -7.95
C ARG A 798 -21.88 11.84 -7.43
N LYS A 799 -20.82 11.79 -6.62
CA LYS A 799 -20.37 10.62 -5.86
C LYS A 799 -20.31 11.04 -4.40
N ILE A 800 -21.13 10.42 -3.55
CA ILE A 800 -21.32 10.86 -2.16
C ILE A 800 -21.58 9.68 -1.24
N TRP A 801 -21.02 9.73 -0.03
CA TRP A 801 -21.37 8.82 1.06
C TRP A 801 -22.48 9.43 1.91
N SER A 802 -23.56 8.68 2.14
CA SER A 802 -24.57 9.01 3.14
C SER A 802 -24.86 7.77 3.99
N GLU A 803 -24.98 7.95 5.31
CA GLU A 803 -25.31 6.89 6.30
C GLU A 803 -24.41 5.64 6.31
N GLY A 804 -23.33 5.61 5.51
CA GLY A 804 -22.44 4.45 5.33
C GLY A 804 -22.71 3.66 4.05
N ILE A 805 -23.49 4.22 3.13
CA ILE A 805 -23.75 3.73 1.79
C ILE A 805 -23.07 4.69 0.81
N TYR A 806 -22.40 4.15 -0.21
CA TYR A 806 -21.88 4.93 -1.33
C TYR A 806 -22.96 5.10 -2.39
N TYR A 807 -23.15 6.33 -2.87
CA TYR A 807 -24.08 6.64 -3.96
C TYR A 807 -23.33 7.25 -5.14
N GLU A 808 -23.53 6.70 -6.33
CA GLU A 808 -23.04 7.25 -7.59
C GLU A 808 -24.19 7.54 -8.55
N TYR A 809 -24.25 8.78 -9.02
CA TYR A 809 -25.28 9.29 -9.91
C TYR A 809 -24.78 9.31 -11.36
N TYR A 810 -25.40 8.54 -12.25
CA TYR A 810 -25.20 8.62 -13.70
C TYR A 810 -25.88 9.84 -14.29
N ASN A 811 -25.24 10.49 -15.26
CA ASN A 811 -25.75 11.69 -15.89
C ASN A 811 -26.99 11.41 -16.77
N SER A 812 -28.18 11.73 -16.27
CA SER A 812 -29.40 11.73 -17.08
C SER A 812 -29.61 13.08 -17.75
N ASP A 813 -28.75 13.43 -18.71
CA ASP A 813 -29.03 14.54 -19.63
C ASP A 813 -30.19 14.13 -20.56
N PHE A 814 -31.39 14.62 -20.26
CA PHE A 814 -32.66 14.15 -20.83
C PHE A 814 -32.79 14.29 -22.36
N GLY A 815 -31.90 15.03 -23.03
CA GLY A 815 -31.95 15.22 -24.49
C GLY A 815 -31.86 13.92 -25.30
N GLN A 816 -31.21 12.87 -24.80
CA GLN A 816 -31.26 11.55 -25.46
C GLN A 816 -32.61 10.84 -25.25
N ALA A 817 -33.27 11.02 -24.12
CA ALA A 817 -34.59 10.44 -23.88
C ALA A 817 -35.65 11.07 -24.79
N GLU A 818 -35.56 12.38 -25.03
CA GLU A 818 -36.40 13.09 -26.01
C GLU A 818 -36.09 12.63 -27.46
N LEU A 819 -34.82 12.45 -27.82
CA LEU A 819 -34.44 11.90 -29.12
C LEU A 819 -34.99 10.47 -29.32
N VAL A 820 -34.85 9.59 -28.33
CA VAL A 820 -35.39 8.21 -28.37
C VAL A 820 -36.92 8.24 -28.47
N LYS A 821 -37.60 9.08 -27.69
CA LYS A 821 -39.05 9.29 -27.75
C LYS A 821 -39.48 9.67 -29.18
N ASN A 822 -38.81 10.64 -29.79
CA ASN A 822 -39.14 11.12 -31.15
C ASN A 822 -38.88 10.02 -32.21
N VAL A 823 -37.72 9.36 -32.18
CA VAL A 823 -37.38 8.27 -33.13
C VAL A 823 -38.36 7.10 -33.03
N TYR A 824 -38.79 6.73 -31.82
CA TYR A 824 -39.77 5.66 -31.65
C TYR A 824 -41.21 6.11 -31.92
N GLN A 825 -41.55 7.40 -31.75
CA GLN A 825 -42.83 7.96 -32.22
C GLN A 825 -42.91 7.91 -33.76
N ASP A 826 -41.86 8.29 -34.48
CA ASP A 826 -41.77 8.16 -35.94
C ASP A 826 -41.87 6.70 -36.40
N ALA A 827 -41.14 5.79 -35.72
CA ALA A 827 -41.23 4.35 -35.99
C ALA A 827 -42.64 3.79 -35.73
N TYR A 828 -43.30 4.21 -34.65
CA TYR A 828 -44.68 3.83 -34.33
C TYR A 828 -45.67 4.37 -35.36
N ALA A 829 -45.55 5.65 -35.77
CA ALA A 829 -46.40 6.24 -36.80
C ALA A 829 -46.24 5.50 -38.13
N SER A 830 -45.01 5.13 -38.49
CA SER A 830 -44.69 4.30 -39.66
C SER A 830 -45.29 2.90 -39.56
N TRP A 831 -45.13 2.20 -38.44
CA TRP A 831 -45.72 0.87 -38.22
C TRP A 831 -47.25 0.89 -38.23
N ARG A 832 -47.89 1.85 -37.55
CA ARG A 832 -49.37 2.00 -37.55
C ARG A 832 -49.91 2.24 -38.96
N LYS A 833 -49.19 3.02 -39.77
CA LYS A 833 -49.50 3.30 -41.19
C LYS A 833 -49.23 2.10 -42.10
N THR A 834 -48.28 1.24 -41.75
CA THR A 834 -47.94 0.02 -42.51
C THR A 834 -48.89 -1.15 -42.20
N LEU A 835 -49.45 -1.20 -40.98
CA LEU A 835 -50.33 -2.28 -40.50
C LEU A 835 -51.81 -2.13 -40.94
N ASN A 836 -52.15 -1.13 -41.76
CA ASN A 836 -53.52 -0.85 -42.22
C ASN A 836 -54.59 -0.85 -41.10
N LEU A 837 -54.26 -0.29 -39.92
CA LEU A 837 -55.22 -0.07 -38.84
C LEU A 837 -56.08 1.18 -39.11
N LEU A 838 -56.84 1.09 -40.20
CA LEU A 838 -57.90 2.02 -40.61
C LEU A 838 -59.13 1.22 -41.04
N GLU A 839 -60.10 1.10 -40.13
CA GLU A 839 -61.52 1.27 -40.45
C GLU A 839 -62.31 1.57 -39.16
N GLU A 840 -63.45 2.24 -39.29
CA GLU A 840 -64.40 2.58 -38.23
C GLU A 840 -63.87 3.32 -36.97
N ASN A 841 -63.32 4.53 -37.18
CA ASN A 841 -63.65 5.79 -36.45
C ASN A 841 -62.47 6.80 -36.55
N ALA A 842 -62.54 7.73 -37.51
CA ALA A 842 -61.43 8.63 -37.84
C ALA A 842 -61.13 9.70 -36.77
N ASP A 843 -62.13 10.12 -35.99
CA ASP A 843 -62.00 11.23 -35.03
C ASP A 843 -61.08 10.94 -33.83
N ASN A 844 -60.66 9.67 -33.64
CA ASN A 844 -59.70 9.27 -32.61
C ASN A 844 -58.24 9.19 -33.10
N ALA A 845 -57.93 9.69 -34.31
CA ALA A 845 -56.58 9.66 -34.86
C ALA A 845 -55.58 10.51 -34.05
N ASP A 846 -55.90 11.79 -33.80
CA ASP A 846 -55.04 12.73 -33.07
C ASP A 846 -54.86 12.35 -31.59
N ASN A 847 -55.92 11.84 -30.94
CA ASN A 847 -55.89 11.35 -29.56
C ASN A 847 -54.83 10.27 -29.32
N GLY A 848 -54.47 9.49 -30.37
CA GLY A 848 -53.41 8.50 -30.29
C GLY A 848 -51.99 9.09 -30.32
N LEU A 849 -51.80 10.32 -30.82
CA LEU A 849 -50.51 11.01 -30.92
C LEU A 849 -50.25 11.96 -29.74
N SER A 850 -51.30 12.55 -29.15
CA SER A 850 -51.19 13.25 -27.86
C SER A 850 -50.84 12.29 -26.71
N THR A 851 -51.57 11.18 -26.58
CA THR A 851 -51.32 10.16 -25.53
C THR A 851 -49.94 9.49 -25.66
N LEU A 852 -49.39 9.36 -26.88
CA LEU A 852 -48.00 8.95 -27.15
C LEU A 852 -46.96 9.95 -26.61
N ASN A 853 -47.32 11.22 -26.50
CA ASN A 853 -46.45 12.28 -26.02
C ASN A 853 -46.48 12.44 -24.49
N GLU A 854 -47.57 12.03 -23.85
CA GLU A 854 -47.79 12.13 -22.40
C GLU A 854 -47.28 10.89 -21.63
N ASN A 855 -47.38 9.69 -22.23
CA ASN A 855 -47.03 8.44 -21.55
C ASN A 855 -45.52 8.12 -21.61
N TRP A 856 -44.85 8.15 -20.46
CA TRP A 856 -43.41 7.86 -20.31
C TRP A 856 -43.05 6.36 -20.30
N LEU A 857 -43.99 5.49 -19.89
CA LEU A 857 -43.67 4.11 -19.49
C LEU A 857 -43.06 3.21 -20.59
N PRO A 858 -43.48 3.26 -21.87
CA PRO A 858 -42.80 2.47 -22.91
C PRO A 858 -41.37 2.93 -23.16
N TRP A 859 -41.06 4.21 -22.92
CA TRP A 859 -39.79 4.83 -23.34
C TRP A 859 -38.65 4.62 -22.36
N ILE A 860 -38.92 4.48 -21.05
CA ILE A 860 -37.89 4.31 -20.02
C ILE A 860 -37.04 3.04 -20.25
N TYR A 861 -37.65 1.97 -20.80
CA TYR A 861 -36.99 0.72 -21.18
C TYR A 861 -35.93 0.91 -22.29
N TYR A 862 -36.03 1.96 -23.09
CA TYR A 862 -35.09 2.27 -24.17
C TYR A 862 -34.10 3.39 -23.80
N GLN A 863 -34.35 4.15 -22.72
CA GLN A 863 -33.66 5.39 -22.33
C GLN A 863 -32.13 5.33 -22.44
N PHE A 864 -31.52 4.22 -22.00
CA PHE A 864 -30.07 4.00 -22.06
C PHE A 864 -29.67 2.74 -22.84
N ARG A 865 -30.62 2.08 -23.55
CA ARG A 865 -30.38 0.79 -24.23
C ARG A 865 -29.32 0.88 -25.33
N PHE A 866 -29.09 2.08 -25.86
CA PHE A 866 -28.14 2.39 -26.92
C PHE A 866 -27.03 3.36 -26.50
N ASP A 867 -26.91 3.70 -25.20
CA ASP A 867 -25.87 4.58 -24.68
C ASP A 867 -24.61 3.78 -24.29
N PRO A 868 -23.47 3.93 -25.01
CA PRO A 868 -22.23 3.22 -24.68
C PRO A 868 -21.64 3.68 -23.35
N SER A 869 -21.89 4.93 -22.93
CA SER A 869 -21.37 5.48 -21.67
C SER A 869 -22.11 4.88 -20.47
N PHE A 870 -23.42 4.64 -20.61
CA PHE A 870 -24.21 3.91 -19.62
C PHE A 870 -23.80 2.43 -19.58
N LYS A 871 -23.63 1.77 -20.72
CA LYS A 871 -23.11 0.38 -20.77
C LYS A 871 -21.76 0.26 -20.07
N ASN A 872 -20.83 1.17 -20.36
CA ASN A 872 -19.52 1.22 -19.69
C ASN A 872 -19.63 1.54 -18.19
N TRP A 873 -20.69 2.22 -17.73
CA TRP A 873 -20.96 2.46 -16.30
C TRP A 873 -21.46 1.18 -15.62
N ILE A 874 -22.43 0.48 -16.22
CA ILE A 874 -22.90 -0.83 -15.76
C ILE A 874 -21.75 -1.84 -15.69
N GLU A 875 -20.87 -1.88 -16.70
CA GLU A 875 -19.71 -2.78 -16.69
C GLU A 875 -18.79 -2.53 -15.49
N ARG A 876 -18.45 -1.27 -15.19
CA ARG A 876 -17.65 -0.90 -14.01
C ARG A 876 -18.33 -1.25 -12.68
N ILE A 877 -19.67 -1.27 -12.64
CA ILE A 877 -20.41 -1.70 -11.45
C ILE A 877 -20.30 -3.23 -11.28
N THR A 878 -20.49 -3.98 -12.37
CA THR A 878 -20.33 -5.45 -12.38
C THR A 878 -18.88 -5.93 -12.25
N ASP A 879 -17.88 -5.08 -12.50
CA ASP A 879 -16.47 -5.35 -12.18
C ASP A 879 -16.16 -5.23 -10.68
N TRP A 880 -17.05 -4.63 -9.89
CA TRP A 880 -16.91 -4.52 -8.44
C TRP A 880 -17.89 -5.43 -7.67
N ALA A 881 -19.14 -5.56 -8.12
CA ALA A 881 -20.20 -6.27 -7.39
C ALA A 881 -20.20 -7.79 -7.61
N ASP A 882 -20.53 -8.54 -6.56
CA ASP A 882 -20.81 -9.99 -6.65
C ASP A 882 -22.31 -10.24 -6.97
N VAL A 883 -23.18 -9.34 -6.51
CA VAL A 883 -24.63 -9.36 -6.74
C VAL A 883 -25.13 -7.98 -7.17
N VAL A 884 -25.97 -7.93 -8.20
CA VAL A 884 -26.75 -6.75 -8.59
C VAL A 884 -28.21 -6.96 -8.18
N ILE A 885 -28.77 -6.01 -7.43
CA ILE A 885 -30.21 -5.89 -7.20
C ILE A 885 -30.71 -4.74 -8.08
N LEU A 886 -31.49 -5.05 -9.10
CA LEU A 886 -32.14 -4.06 -9.95
C LEU A 886 -33.56 -3.79 -9.45
N GLU A 887 -33.81 -2.58 -8.97
CA GLU A 887 -35.15 -2.12 -8.61
C GLU A 887 -35.84 -1.56 -9.88
N TYR A 888 -36.99 -2.15 -10.25
CA TYR A 888 -37.70 -2.03 -11.53
C TYR A 888 -37.00 -2.65 -12.77
N PRO A 889 -37.74 -3.31 -13.68
CA PRO A 889 -37.17 -4.02 -14.83
C PRO A 889 -36.50 -3.16 -15.92
N PHE A 890 -36.51 -1.83 -15.84
CA PHE A 890 -36.16 -0.93 -16.95
C PHE A 890 -34.79 -1.17 -17.59
N TRP A 891 -33.80 -1.61 -16.81
CA TRP A 891 -32.43 -1.87 -17.28
C TRP A 891 -32.09 -3.36 -17.41
N GLY A 892 -33.07 -4.25 -17.24
CA GLY A 892 -32.88 -5.71 -17.18
C GLY A 892 -32.30 -6.30 -18.46
N GLU A 893 -32.64 -5.78 -19.65
CA GLU A 893 -32.07 -6.25 -20.93
C GLU A 893 -30.59 -5.84 -21.13
N ILE A 894 -30.11 -4.84 -20.39
CA ILE A 894 -28.70 -4.41 -20.40
C ILE A 894 -27.91 -5.28 -19.42
N LEU A 895 -28.39 -5.36 -18.17
CA LEU A 895 -27.77 -6.15 -17.11
C LEU A 895 -27.76 -7.65 -17.43
N GLY A 896 -28.84 -8.18 -18.00
CA GLY A 896 -28.98 -9.58 -18.42
C GLY A 896 -27.93 -10.06 -19.41
N LYS A 897 -27.32 -9.14 -20.17
CA LYS A 897 -26.23 -9.45 -21.10
C LYS A 897 -24.85 -9.35 -20.46
N ILE A 898 -24.71 -8.56 -19.39
CA ILE A 898 -23.42 -8.25 -18.75
C ILE A 898 -23.18 -9.15 -17.54
N CYS A 899 -24.17 -9.32 -16.65
CA CYS A 899 -24.03 -10.04 -15.40
C CYS A 899 -23.59 -11.52 -15.61
N PRO A 900 -24.18 -12.29 -16.55
CA PRO A 900 -23.70 -13.65 -16.85
C PRO A 900 -22.28 -13.69 -17.44
N GLN A 901 -21.85 -12.66 -18.18
CA GLN A 901 -20.47 -12.56 -18.71
C GLN A 901 -19.44 -12.24 -17.62
N LYS A 902 -19.88 -11.67 -16.50
CA LYS A 902 -19.06 -11.27 -15.35
C LYS A 902 -19.18 -12.25 -14.17
N ASN A 903 -20.02 -13.28 -14.27
CA ASN A 903 -20.40 -14.18 -13.17
C ASN A 903 -20.97 -13.41 -11.95
N VAL A 904 -21.82 -12.42 -12.22
CA VAL A 904 -22.53 -11.60 -11.22
C VAL A 904 -23.99 -12.04 -11.17
N LYS A 905 -24.53 -12.23 -9.96
CA LYS A 905 -25.93 -12.66 -9.76
C LYS A 905 -26.88 -11.48 -9.95
N LEU A 906 -27.89 -11.59 -10.81
CA LEU A 906 -28.89 -10.56 -11.07
C LEU A 906 -30.23 -10.87 -10.39
N ILE A 907 -30.53 -10.13 -9.32
CA ILE A 907 -31.84 -10.11 -8.65
C ILE A 907 -32.63 -8.90 -9.18
N LEU A 908 -33.91 -9.07 -9.50
CA LEU A 908 -34.73 -7.99 -10.06
C LEU A 908 -36.06 -7.84 -9.30
N THR A 909 -36.30 -6.66 -8.73
CA THR A 909 -37.54 -6.31 -8.04
C THR A 909 -38.56 -5.68 -8.99
N ALA A 910 -39.66 -6.38 -9.27
CA ALA A 910 -40.86 -5.86 -9.90
C ALA A 910 -41.79 -5.26 -8.83
N HIS A 911 -41.80 -3.92 -8.69
CA HIS A 911 -42.64 -3.20 -7.71
C HIS A 911 -44.14 -3.35 -7.97
N ASP A 912 -44.51 -3.49 -9.24
CA ASP A 912 -45.87 -3.66 -9.71
C ASP A 912 -45.85 -4.26 -11.13
N VAL A 913 -47.00 -4.71 -11.63
CA VAL A 913 -47.23 -4.85 -13.07
C VAL A 913 -47.38 -3.45 -13.67
N LEU A 914 -46.27 -2.84 -14.06
CA LEU A 914 -46.19 -1.45 -14.53
C LEU A 914 -47.14 -1.19 -15.71
N SER A 915 -47.22 -2.15 -16.62
CA SER A 915 -48.08 -2.10 -17.81
C SER A 915 -49.58 -2.02 -17.48
N HIS A 916 -50.01 -2.23 -16.23
CA HIS A 916 -51.37 -1.98 -15.77
C HIS A 916 -51.71 -0.50 -15.55
N ASN A 917 -50.71 0.40 -15.52
CA ASN A 917 -50.94 1.86 -15.52
C ASN A 917 -51.38 2.41 -16.88
N LEU A 918 -51.37 1.58 -17.94
CA LEU A 918 -51.79 1.94 -19.29
C LEU A 918 -53.13 1.30 -19.64
N ASP A 919 -53.90 1.99 -20.50
CA ASP A 919 -55.23 1.55 -20.94
C ASP A 919 -55.20 0.11 -21.48
N LYS A 920 -56.16 -0.68 -21.02
CA LYS A 920 -56.19 -2.15 -21.14
C LYS A 920 -55.95 -2.66 -22.56
N ASP A 921 -56.54 -1.99 -23.55
CA ASP A 921 -56.53 -2.43 -24.94
C ASP A 921 -55.49 -1.70 -25.82
N SER A 922 -54.79 -0.70 -25.24
CA SER A 922 -53.79 0.12 -25.92
C SER A 922 -52.59 -0.69 -26.45
N LEU A 923 -52.01 -0.20 -27.55
CA LEU A 923 -50.76 -0.77 -28.08
C LEU A 923 -49.56 -0.45 -27.17
N LEU A 924 -49.59 0.69 -26.47
CA LEU A 924 -48.55 1.07 -25.50
C LEU A 924 -48.45 0.07 -24.34
N ARG A 925 -49.58 -0.39 -23.81
CA ARG A 925 -49.62 -1.45 -22.79
C ARG A 925 -48.97 -2.75 -23.28
N LYS A 926 -49.24 -3.15 -24.53
CA LYS A 926 -48.69 -4.37 -25.15
C LYS A 926 -47.17 -4.26 -25.32
N ILE A 927 -46.65 -3.09 -25.71
CA ILE A 927 -45.21 -2.81 -25.80
C ILE A 927 -44.57 -2.84 -24.40
N ALA A 928 -45.09 -2.07 -23.45
CA ALA A 928 -44.55 -2.00 -22.09
C ALA A 928 -44.53 -3.37 -21.39
N LEU A 929 -45.60 -4.17 -21.52
CA LEU A 929 -45.69 -5.53 -20.99
C LEU A 929 -44.68 -6.49 -21.65
N THR A 930 -44.37 -6.30 -22.94
CA THR A 930 -43.39 -7.13 -23.65
C THR A 930 -41.97 -6.86 -23.14
N GLU A 931 -41.61 -5.58 -22.98
CA GLU A 931 -40.31 -5.17 -22.42
C GLU A 931 -40.17 -5.57 -20.93
N GLU A 932 -41.24 -5.41 -20.16
CA GLU A 932 -41.37 -5.86 -18.76
C GLU A 932 -41.08 -7.37 -18.64
N ILE A 933 -41.79 -8.21 -19.40
CA ILE A 933 -41.57 -9.68 -19.43
C ILE A 933 -40.16 -10.04 -19.90
N ASN A 934 -39.65 -9.38 -20.93
CA ASN A 934 -38.34 -9.69 -21.50
C ASN A 934 -37.20 -9.39 -20.51
N ALA A 935 -37.28 -8.27 -19.80
CA ALA A 935 -36.33 -7.89 -18.76
C ALA A 935 -36.39 -8.83 -17.55
N LEU A 936 -37.59 -9.17 -17.07
CA LEU A 936 -37.78 -10.10 -15.95
C LEU A 936 -37.22 -11.50 -16.24
N LYS A 937 -37.25 -11.94 -17.50
CA LYS A 937 -36.66 -13.21 -17.94
C LYS A 937 -35.12 -13.23 -18.00
N GLN A 938 -34.44 -12.11 -17.75
CA GLN A 938 -32.98 -12.08 -17.70
C GLN A 938 -32.40 -12.28 -16.28
N ALA A 939 -33.23 -12.23 -15.25
CA ALA A 939 -32.77 -12.28 -13.86
C ALA A 939 -32.63 -13.72 -13.35
N ASP A 940 -31.60 -13.97 -12.53
CA ASP A 940 -31.43 -15.24 -11.81
C ASP A 940 -32.53 -15.44 -10.75
N ALA A 941 -33.03 -14.33 -10.19
CA ALA A 941 -34.19 -14.30 -9.31
C ALA A 941 -35.04 -13.04 -9.54
N VAL A 942 -36.36 -13.22 -9.62
CA VAL A 942 -37.33 -12.12 -9.65
C VAL A 942 -38.03 -12.01 -8.29
N VAL A 943 -38.17 -10.80 -7.79
CA VAL A 943 -38.96 -10.46 -6.60
C VAL A 943 -40.20 -9.68 -7.03
N THR A 944 -41.37 -10.04 -6.52
CA THR A 944 -42.66 -9.34 -6.72
C THR A 944 -43.20 -8.86 -5.38
N LEU A 945 -44.02 -7.80 -5.37
CA LEU A 945 -44.53 -7.25 -4.10
C LEU A 945 -45.84 -7.89 -3.61
N SER A 946 -46.68 -8.42 -4.50
CA SER A 946 -47.91 -9.14 -4.08
C SER A 946 -48.13 -10.45 -4.81
N GLU A 947 -48.90 -11.35 -4.19
CA GLU A 947 -49.34 -12.62 -4.77
C GLU A 947 -50.12 -12.42 -6.09
N ASN A 948 -50.78 -11.26 -6.27
CA ASN A 948 -51.46 -10.91 -7.52
C ASN A 948 -50.47 -10.61 -8.66
N ASP A 949 -49.38 -9.90 -8.36
CA ASP A 949 -48.31 -9.62 -9.33
C ASP A 949 -47.52 -10.90 -9.65
N GLN A 950 -47.22 -11.71 -8.63
CA GLN A 950 -46.62 -13.05 -8.76
C GLN A 950 -47.48 -13.93 -9.68
N SER A 951 -48.77 -14.04 -9.38
CA SER A 951 -49.75 -14.78 -10.18
C SER A 951 -49.99 -14.19 -11.57
N PHE A 952 -49.63 -12.93 -11.82
CA PHE A 952 -49.65 -12.34 -13.15
C PHE A 952 -48.42 -12.76 -13.96
N PHE A 953 -47.22 -12.61 -13.40
CA PHE A 953 -45.97 -12.93 -14.08
C PHE A 953 -45.75 -14.44 -14.28
N GLU A 954 -46.29 -15.30 -13.40
CA GLU A 954 -46.26 -16.76 -13.59
C GLU A 954 -46.92 -17.21 -14.90
N LYS A 955 -47.98 -16.51 -15.36
CA LYS A 955 -48.66 -16.77 -16.64
C LYS A 955 -47.74 -16.59 -17.86
N TYR A 956 -46.60 -15.92 -17.69
CA TYR A 956 -45.58 -15.71 -18.71
C TYR A 956 -44.32 -16.59 -18.49
N ASN A 957 -44.42 -17.60 -17.60
CA ASN A 957 -43.36 -18.48 -17.12
C ASN A 957 -42.25 -17.79 -16.32
N ILE A 958 -42.56 -16.66 -15.66
CA ILE A 958 -41.64 -15.99 -14.73
C ILE A 958 -41.98 -16.45 -13.31
N LYS A 959 -41.11 -17.29 -12.73
CA LYS A 959 -41.17 -17.61 -11.29
C LYS A 959 -40.58 -16.44 -10.50
N SER A 960 -41.25 -16.06 -9.42
CA SER A 960 -40.83 -14.94 -8.58
C SER A 960 -41.14 -15.20 -7.10
N TYR A 961 -40.42 -14.51 -6.22
CA TYR A 961 -40.58 -14.55 -4.77
C TYR A 961 -41.41 -13.35 -4.34
N CYS A 962 -42.54 -13.58 -3.65
CA CYS A 962 -43.35 -12.49 -3.11
C CYS A 962 -42.69 -11.92 -1.85
N VAL A 963 -42.15 -10.70 -1.95
CA VAL A 963 -41.56 -9.93 -0.83
C VAL A 963 -42.26 -8.55 -0.78
N PRO A 964 -43.33 -8.42 0.04
CA PRO A 964 -44.14 -7.22 0.12
C PRO A 964 -43.39 -5.95 0.54
N ILE A 965 -44.11 -4.82 0.48
CA ILE A 965 -43.62 -3.56 1.06
C ILE A 965 -43.54 -3.71 2.57
N ALA A 966 -42.33 -3.61 3.10
CA ALA A 966 -42.06 -3.71 4.52
C ALA A 966 -42.01 -2.33 5.20
N ILE A 967 -42.04 -2.35 6.53
CA ILE A 967 -41.88 -1.19 7.42
C ILE A 967 -40.90 -1.50 8.56
N ASP A 968 -40.38 -0.45 9.19
CA ASP A 968 -39.57 -0.54 10.40
C ASP A 968 -40.50 -0.45 11.64
N THR A 969 -40.90 -1.60 12.17
CA THR A 969 -41.85 -1.64 13.29
C THR A 969 -41.18 -1.27 14.62
N GLU A 970 -39.86 -1.45 14.76
CA GLU A 970 -39.11 -1.01 15.95
C GLU A 970 -39.05 0.52 16.04
N LYS A 971 -38.72 1.23 14.95
CA LYS A 971 -38.76 2.69 14.87
C LYS A 971 -40.16 3.21 15.18
N ILE A 972 -41.21 2.63 14.59
CA ILE A 972 -42.60 3.04 14.86
C ILE A 972 -42.98 2.81 16.33
N ASN A 973 -42.64 1.67 16.92
CA ASN A 973 -42.93 1.40 18.33
C ASN A 973 -42.13 2.29 19.29
N SER A 974 -40.85 2.57 18.99
CA SER A 974 -40.02 3.52 19.75
C SER A 974 -40.60 4.94 19.72
N ILE A 975 -41.03 5.40 18.54
CA ILE A 975 -41.70 6.69 18.35
C ILE A 975 -43.06 6.72 19.10
N CYS A 976 -43.77 5.59 19.21
CA CYS A 976 -45.00 5.49 20.02
C CYS A 976 -44.76 5.54 21.55
N GLN A 977 -43.53 5.39 22.03
CA GLN A 977 -43.21 5.44 23.47
C GLN A 977 -42.69 6.82 23.91
N GLN A 978 -42.38 7.73 22.98
CA GLN A 978 -41.80 9.04 23.27
C GLN A 978 -42.89 10.09 23.58
N GLN A 979 -42.92 10.59 24.82
CA GLN A 979 -43.96 11.53 25.29
C GLN A 979 -43.92 12.93 24.65
N SER A 980 -42.86 13.29 23.91
CA SER A 980 -42.71 14.61 23.27
C SER A 980 -42.00 14.53 21.92
N LEU A 981 -42.76 14.22 20.85
CA LEU A 981 -42.20 14.05 19.50
C LEU A 981 -41.73 15.34 18.83
N LEU A 982 -42.46 16.44 19.04
CA LEU A 982 -42.28 17.69 18.31
C LEU A 982 -41.50 18.70 19.14
N GLN A 983 -40.49 19.30 18.51
CA GLN A 983 -39.57 20.28 19.12
C GLN A 983 -39.39 21.54 18.26
N ASN A 984 -39.72 21.48 16.97
CA ASN A 984 -39.74 22.65 16.10
C ASN A 984 -40.99 23.52 16.42
N PRO A 985 -40.85 24.82 16.71
CA PRO A 985 -41.97 25.71 16.99
C PRO A 985 -43.08 25.68 15.93
N GLN A 986 -42.74 25.53 14.64
CA GLN A 986 -43.72 25.45 13.55
C GLN A 986 -44.51 24.13 13.57
N GLU A 987 -43.84 23.01 13.88
CA GLU A 987 -44.51 21.70 14.02
C GLU A 987 -45.41 21.69 15.27
N VAL A 988 -44.97 22.33 16.36
CA VAL A 988 -45.76 22.53 17.58
C VAL A 988 -46.97 23.44 17.32
N GLU A 989 -46.82 24.49 16.50
CA GLU A 989 -47.95 25.35 16.08
C GLU A 989 -48.97 24.59 15.23
N ILE A 990 -48.52 23.76 14.28
CA ILE A 990 -49.38 22.86 13.50
C ILE A 990 -50.10 21.87 14.42
N ALA A 991 -49.39 21.24 15.35
CA ALA A 991 -49.97 20.33 16.33
C ALA A 991 -51.03 21.00 17.23
N ASN A 992 -50.78 22.23 17.69
CA ASN A 992 -51.74 23.01 18.45
C ASN A 992 -52.99 23.37 17.61
N ARG A 993 -52.82 23.71 16.32
CA ARG A 993 -53.93 23.89 15.35
C ARG A 993 -54.69 22.60 15.02
N LEU A 994 -54.12 21.45 15.36
CA LEU A 994 -54.68 20.10 15.20
C LEU A 994 -55.03 19.44 16.56
N ASN A 995 -55.26 20.23 17.60
CA ASN A 995 -55.80 19.74 18.87
C ASN A 995 -57.32 19.51 18.83
N VAL A 996 -57.79 18.89 17.74
CA VAL A 996 -59.17 18.46 17.45
C VAL A 996 -59.09 17.10 16.74
N ASP A 997 -60.17 16.33 16.71
CA ASP A 997 -60.16 15.06 15.98
C ASP A 997 -60.08 15.28 14.46
N PHE A 998 -59.23 14.50 13.79
CA PHE A 998 -59.03 14.59 12.36
C PHE A 998 -58.91 13.25 11.66
N CYS A 999 -59.36 13.24 10.40
CA CYS A 999 -59.09 12.18 9.43
C CYS A 999 -57.79 12.51 8.68
N LEU A 1000 -56.92 11.52 8.46
CA LEU A 1000 -55.63 11.70 7.79
C LEU A 1000 -55.59 11.02 6.42
N PHE A 1001 -55.04 11.71 5.42
CA PHE A 1001 -54.65 11.15 4.13
C PHE A 1001 -53.19 11.50 3.83
N VAL A 1002 -52.42 10.51 3.39
CA VAL A 1002 -51.00 10.67 3.01
C VAL A 1002 -50.83 10.26 1.55
N GLY A 1003 -50.13 11.05 0.73
CA GLY A 1003 -49.95 10.75 -0.69
C GLY A 1003 -48.87 11.57 -1.40
N SER A 1004 -48.11 10.91 -2.26
CA SER A 1004 -47.24 11.53 -3.28
C SER A 1004 -48.07 12.15 -4.42
N GLN A 1005 -47.43 12.92 -5.30
CA GLN A 1005 -48.03 13.59 -6.46
C GLN A 1005 -48.48 12.62 -7.60
N HIS A 1006 -48.80 11.37 -7.27
CA HIS A 1006 -49.30 10.37 -8.20
C HIS A 1006 -50.81 10.56 -8.45
N ASN A 1007 -51.28 10.44 -9.69
CA ASN A 1007 -52.63 10.89 -10.08
C ASN A 1007 -53.79 10.31 -9.23
N PRO A 1008 -53.85 8.99 -8.94
CA PRO A 1008 -54.79 8.43 -7.95
C PRO A 1008 -54.84 9.11 -6.58
N ASN A 1009 -53.70 9.62 -6.06
CA ASN A 1009 -53.70 10.38 -4.80
C ASN A 1009 -54.31 11.78 -4.97
N ILE A 1010 -54.14 12.40 -6.14
CA ILE A 1010 -54.71 13.73 -6.46
C ILE A 1010 -56.24 13.59 -6.57
N GLU A 1011 -56.73 12.56 -7.26
CA GLU A 1011 -58.18 12.26 -7.32
C GLU A 1011 -58.77 11.96 -5.94
N ALA A 1012 -58.06 11.22 -5.09
CA ALA A 1012 -58.48 11.00 -3.71
C ALA A 1012 -58.62 12.31 -2.89
N VAL A 1013 -57.72 13.29 -3.09
CA VAL A 1013 -57.82 14.61 -2.42
C VAL A 1013 -58.94 15.47 -3.02
N LYS A 1014 -59.15 15.43 -4.35
CA LYS A 1014 -60.33 16.05 -4.98
C LYS A 1014 -61.63 15.49 -4.40
N GLN A 1015 -61.72 14.19 -4.18
CA GLN A 1015 -62.89 13.54 -3.57
C GLN A 1015 -63.10 14.01 -2.12
N ILE A 1016 -62.02 14.08 -1.32
CA ILE A 1016 -62.09 14.62 0.05
C ILE A 1016 -62.57 16.08 0.04
N ARG A 1017 -62.12 16.91 -0.91
CA ARG A 1017 -62.62 18.27 -1.09
C ARG A 1017 -64.09 18.31 -1.50
N GLN A 1018 -64.54 17.42 -2.36
CA GLN A 1018 -65.95 17.32 -2.73
C GLN A 1018 -66.81 17.04 -1.49
N TRP A 1019 -66.44 16.08 -0.63
CA TRP A 1019 -67.18 15.80 0.61
C TRP A 1019 -67.26 17.00 1.56
N LEU A 1020 -66.22 17.84 1.60
CA LEU A 1020 -66.12 19.03 2.45
C LEU A 1020 -66.68 20.32 1.84
N ASN A 1021 -67.23 20.26 0.61
CA ASN A 1021 -67.91 21.40 -0.01
C ASN A 1021 -69.06 21.89 0.91
N PRO A 1022 -69.16 23.20 1.22
CA PRO A 1022 -70.22 23.75 2.08
C PRO A 1022 -71.67 23.46 1.64
N ALA A 1023 -71.90 23.05 0.39
CA ALA A 1023 -73.20 22.61 -0.11
C ALA A 1023 -73.64 21.21 0.39
N ASN A 1024 -72.74 20.43 1.03
CA ASN A 1024 -73.04 19.09 1.51
C ASN A 1024 -73.36 19.07 3.02
N ASP A 1025 -74.43 18.36 3.40
CA ASP A 1025 -74.87 18.21 4.79
C ASP A 1025 -73.77 17.67 5.72
N PHE A 1026 -72.88 16.82 5.21
CA PHE A 1026 -71.72 16.35 5.97
C PHE A 1026 -70.77 17.49 6.34
N ALA A 1027 -70.42 18.38 5.41
CA ALA A 1027 -69.54 19.52 5.66
C ALA A 1027 -70.14 20.53 6.65
N ALA A 1028 -71.48 20.64 6.69
CA ALA A 1028 -72.18 21.46 7.66
C ALA A 1028 -72.08 20.91 9.10
N ASN A 1029 -72.18 19.58 9.26
CA ASN A 1029 -72.25 18.91 10.57
C ASN A 1029 -70.91 18.33 11.08
N PHE A 1030 -69.90 18.18 10.22
CA PHE A 1030 -68.58 17.66 10.59
C PHE A 1030 -67.78 18.69 11.39
N THR A 1031 -67.46 18.36 12.65
CA THR A 1031 -66.71 19.21 13.59
C THR A 1031 -65.21 18.92 13.63
N GLY A 1032 -64.76 17.85 12.98
CA GLY A 1032 -63.35 17.50 12.86
C GLY A 1032 -62.65 18.19 11.68
N LYS A 1033 -61.40 17.80 11.42
CA LYS A 1033 -60.64 18.21 10.24
C LYS A 1033 -60.27 17.02 9.34
N PHE A 1034 -59.95 17.28 8.08
CA PHE A 1034 -59.17 16.39 7.23
C PHE A 1034 -57.77 16.98 7.05
N VAL A 1035 -56.75 16.18 7.32
CA VAL A 1035 -55.34 16.55 7.14
C VAL A 1035 -54.78 15.77 5.96
N ILE A 1036 -54.27 16.51 4.97
CA ILE A 1036 -53.63 15.98 3.76
C ILE A 1036 -52.13 16.20 3.87
N VAL A 1037 -51.35 15.15 3.60
CA VAL A 1037 -49.89 15.15 3.72
C VAL A 1037 -49.24 14.58 2.46
N GLY A 1038 -48.11 15.16 2.07
CA GLY A 1038 -47.30 14.77 0.92
C GLY A 1038 -47.52 15.67 -0.30
N GLY A 1039 -47.01 15.24 -1.45
CA GLY A 1039 -47.05 16.00 -2.71
C GLY A 1039 -48.38 15.92 -3.48
N CYS A 1040 -49.40 15.24 -2.96
CA CYS A 1040 -50.70 15.07 -3.61
C CYS A 1040 -51.55 16.35 -3.71
N TRP A 1041 -51.23 17.40 -2.96
CA TRP A 1041 -51.93 18.68 -2.99
C TRP A 1041 -51.01 19.85 -2.64
N GLN A 1042 -51.40 21.07 -3.02
CA GLN A 1042 -50.76 22.32 -2.61
C GLN A 1042 -50.97 22.59 -1.11
N ILE A 1043 -50.19 23.48 -0.49
CA ILE A 1043 -50.39 23.86 0.93
C ILE A 1043 -51.62 24.77 1.04
N GLU A 1044 -52.56 24.44 1.92
CA GLU A 1044 -53.88 25.08 1.98
C GLU A 1044 -54.57 24.84 3.34
N GLU A 1045 -55.25 25.83 3.93
CA GLU A 1045 -56.05 25.67 5.16
C GLU A 1045 -57.41 26.38 4.99
N GLU A 1046 -58.49 25.60 4.93
CA GLU A 1046 -59.86 26.06 4.69
C GLU A 1046 -60.86 25.30 5.59
N ARG A 1047 -61.36 25.95 6.66
CA ARG A 1047 -62.39 25.44 7.59
C ARG A 1047 -62.07 24.03 8.15
N ASN A 1048 -62.50 22.98 7.45
CA ASN A 1048 -62.38 21.58 7.84
C ASN A 1048 -61.32 20.82 7.01
N PHE A 1049 -60.64 21.46 6.06
CA PHE A 1049 -59.59 20.90 5.22
C PHE A 1049 -58.25 21.58 5.51
N ILE A 1050 -57.20 20.80 5.74
CA ILE A 1050 -55.82 21.28 5.85
C ILE A 1050 -54.91 20.41 4.99
N SER A 1051 -54.21 21.00 4.03
CA SER A 1051 -53.11 20.37 3.33
C SER A 1051 -51.79 20.99 3.80
N LEU A 1052 -50.93 20.15 4.36
CA LEU A 1052 -49.62 20.54 4.90
C LEU A 1052 -48.49 20.43 3.86
N GLY A 1053 -48.77 19.86 2.68
CA GLY A 1053 -47.73 19.49 1.73
C GLY A 1053 -46.80 18.40 2.28
N LYS A 1054 -45.54 18.36 1.84
CA LYS A 1054 -44.52 17.47 2.41
C LYS A 1054 -44.11 17.94 3.82
N VAL A 1055 -44.08 17.01 4.78
CA VAL A 1055 -43.73 17.26 6.19
C VAL A 1055 -42.56 16.38 6.64
N SER A 1056 -42.03 16.59 7.85
CA SER A 1056 -40.98 15.76 8.45
C SER A 1056 -41.50 14.39 8.92
N ASP A 1057 -40.62 13.39 9.02
CA ASP A 1057 -40.89 12.10 9.67
C ASP A 1057 -41.58 12.26 11.05
N LYS A 1058 -41.13 13.24 11.84
CA LYS A 1058 -41.64 13.50 13.19
C LYS A 1058 -43.08 14.01 13.16
N LEU A 1059 -43.38 14.98 12.28
CA LEU A 1059 -44.74 15.50 12.13
C LEU A 1059 -45.65 14.45 11.47
N LEU A 1060 -45.20 13.69 10.48
CA LEU A 1060 -45.96 12.57 9.91
C LEU A 1060 -46.29 11.51 10.97
N SER A 1061 -45.32 11.15 11.82
CA SER A 1061 -45.52 10.19 12.91
C SER A 1061 -46.50 10.71 13.97
N TYR A 1062 -46.38 11.99 14.37
CA TYR A 1062 -47.34 12.63 15.26
C TYR A 1062 -48.75 12.66 14.67
N LEU A 1063 -48.87 12.94 13.37
CA LEU A 1063 -50.15 12.92 12.66
C LEU A 1063 -50.75 11.51 12.61
N TYR A 1064 -49.95 10.50 12.28
CA TYR A 1064 -50.39 9.10 12.33
C TYR A 1064 -50.79 8.67 13.75
N GLN A 1065 -50.13 9.14 14.81
CA GLN A 1065 -50.54 8.86 16.19
C GLN A 1065 -51.84 9.58 16.61
N ARG A 1066 -52.02 10.84 16.20
CA ARG A 1066 -53.15 11.68 16.62
C ARG A 1066 -54.41 11.52 15.77
N ALA A 1067 -54.32 11.07 14.52
CA ALA A 1067 -55.46 10.83 13.66
C ALA A 1067 -56.50 9.92 14.33
N ALA A 1068 -57.78 10.27 14.20
CA ALA A 1068 -58.89 9.43 14.66
C ALA A 1068 -59.18 8.30 13.65
N LEU A 1069 -58.99 8.58 12.37
CA LEU A 1069 -59.19 7.66 11.24
C LEU A 1069 -58.19 7.99 10.12
N VAL A 1070 -57.69 6.99 9.40
CA VAL A 1070 -56.97 7.20 8.14
C VAL A 1070 -57.90 6.87 6.97
N VAL A 1071 -57.87 7.66 5.89
CA VAL A 1071 -58.70 7.43 4.69
C VAL A 1071 -57.84 7.12 3.47
N SER A 1072 -58.33 6.24 2.60
CA SER A 1072 -57.67 5.89 1.33
C SER A 1072 -58.71 5.65 0.20
N PRO A 1073 -59.39 6.71 -0.28
CA PRO A 1073 -60.39 6.62 -1.35
C PRO A 1073 -59.73 6.57 -2.73
N LEU A 1074 -59.07 5.45 -3.05
CA LEU A 1074 -58.36 5.24 -4.31
C LEU A 1074 -59.21 4.40 -5.27
N ASN A 1075 -59.69 4.99 -6.38
CA ASN A 1075 -60.44 4.24 -7.40
C ASN A 1075 -59.55 3.56 -8.45
N SER A 1076 -58.25 3.84 -8.47
CA SER A 1076 -57.29 3.32 -9.45
C SER A 1076 -55.85 3.28 -8.89
N GLY A 1077 -54.95 2.58 -9.60
CA GLY A 1077 -53.52 2.47 -9.29
C GLY A 1077 -53.01 1.02 -9.23
N THR A 1078 -51.69 0.85 -9.36
CA THR A 1078 -50.96 -0.42 -9.36
C THR A 1078 -50.07 -0.57 -8.11
N GLY A 1079 -49.44 -1.73 -7.92
CA GLY A 1079 -48.55 -2.00 -6.77
C GLY A 1079 -49.25 -1.92 -5.41
N MET A 1080 -48.48 -1.88 -4.32
CA MET A 1080 -49.04 -1.80 -2.96
C MET A 1080 -49.05 -0.37 -2.39
N SER A 1081 -50.04 -0.08 -1.53
CA SER A 1081 -50.23 1.25 -0.91
C SER A 1081 -49.50 1.35 0.44
N VAL A 1082 -48.26 1.87 0.48
CA VAL A 1082 -47.43 1.99 1.72
C VAL A 1082 -48.19 2.59 2.92
N LYS A 1083 -48.95 3.67 2.66
CA LYS A 1083 -49.77 4.40 3.67
C LYS A 1083 -50.71 3.50 4.49
N ILE A 1084 -51.10 2.34 3.95
CA ILE A 1084 -51.97 1.38 4.63
C ILE A 1084 -51.20 0.76 5.80
N ILE A 1085 -50.05 0.14 5.52
CA ILE A 1085 -49.31 -0.62 6.52
C ILE A 1085 -48.62 0.30 7.54
N GLU A 1086 -48.21 1.52 7.12
CA GLU A 1086 -47.81 2.60 8.03
C GLU A 1086 -48.93 2.92 9.05
N ALA A 1087 -50.14 3.22 8.57
CA ALA A 1087 -51.28 3.55 9.43
C ALA A 1087 -51.66 2.38 10.36
N MET A 1088 -51.62 1.14 9.84
CA MET A 1088 -51.87 -0.06 10.63
C MET A 1088 -50.87 -0.20 11.79
N ALA A 1089 -49.57 0.05 11.57
CA ALA A 1089 -48.54 -0.04 12.62
C ALA A 1089 -48.71 1.00 13.76
N TYR A 1090 -49.27 2.17 13.44
CA TYR A 1090 -49.72 3.17 14.43
C TYR A 1090 -51.06 2.81 15.11
N GLY A 1091 -51.63 1.64 14.81
CA GLY A 1091 -52.90 1.17 15.34
C GLY A 1091 -54.10 1.97 14.85
N LYS A 1092 -54.03 2.52 13.62
CA LYS A 1092 -55.13 3.28 13.04
C LYS A 1092 -55.95 2.44 12.09
N VAL A 1093 -57.27 2.55 12.25
CA VAL A 1093 -58.22 2.04 11.26
C VAL A 1093 -58.07 2.84 9.98
N ILE A 1094 -58.04 2.13 8.85
CA ILE A 1094 -58.12 2.71 7.53
C ILE A 1094 -59.52 2.46 6.96
N LEU A 1095 -60.16 3.52 6.46
CA LEU A 1095 -61.33 3.44 5.59
C LEU A 1095 -60.86 3.58 4.13
N GLY A 1096 -60.93 2.48 3.38
CA GLY A 1096 -60.36 2.39 2.03
C GLY A 1096 -61.21 1.58 1.06
N THR A 1097 -60.98 1.75 -0.24
CA THR A 1097 -61.51 0.89 -1.30
C THR A 1097 -60.73 -0.44 -1.34
N SER A 1098 -61.31 -1.48 -1.94
CA SER A 1098 -60.63 -2.72 -2.28
C SER A 1098 -59.37 -2.46 -3.14
N VAL A 1099 -59.42 -1.45 -4.03
CA VAL A 1099 -58.26 -0.97 -4.78
C VAL A 1099 -57.22 -0.32 -3.86
N GLY A 1100 -57.63 0.45 -2.85
CA GLY A 1100 -56.74 1.07 -1.86
C GLY A 1100 -55.94 0.04 -1.06
N PHE A 1101 -56.59 -1.08 -0.72
CA PHE A 1101 -56.02 -2.23 0.02
C PHE A 1101 -55.35 -3.31 -0.84
N ARG A 1102 -55.27 -3.13 -2.17
CA ARG A 1102 -54.69 -4.13 -3.10
C ARG A 1102 -53.30 -4.62 -2.63
N GLY A 1103 -53.10 -5.93 -2.67
CA GLY A 1103 -51.87 -6.61 -2.25
C GLY A 1103 -51.74 -6.92 -0.76
N TYR A 1104 -52.71 -6.53 0.09
CA TYR A 1104 -52.78 -6.94 1.49
C TYR A 1104 -53.93 -7.96 1.72
N PRO A 1105 -53.71 -9.12 2.36
CA PRO A 1105 -54.77 -10.05 2.75
C PRO A 1105 -55.52 -9.55 4.00
N ILE A 1106 -56.45 -8.61 3.79
CA ILE A 1106 -57.16 -7.85 4.84
C ILE A 1106 -58.66 -8.17 4.89
N GLU A 1107 -59.27 -7.98 6.07
CA GLU A 1107 -60.68 -8.29 6.31
C GLU A 1107 -61.42 -7.09 6.95
N SER A 1108 -62.48 -6.65 6.27
CA SER A 1108 -63.29 -5.50 6.67
C SER A 1108 -64.07 -5.77 7.96
N GLY A 1109 -63.82 -4.98 9.00
CA GLY A 1109 -64.38 -5.14 10.34
C GLY A 1109 -63.45 -5.87 11.32
N VAL A 1110 -62.37 -6.50 10.81
CA VAL A 1110 -61.31 -7.11 11.61
C VAL A 1110 -60.12 -6.15 11.72
N ASN A 1111 -59.39 -5.90 10.63
CA ASN A 1111 -58.17 -5.07 10.61
C ASN A 1111 -58.30 -3.78 9.76
N CYS A 1112 -59.40 -3.60 9.02
CA CYS A 1112 -59.68 -2.39 8.25
C CYS A 1112 -61.20 -2.11 8.13
N ILE A 1113 -61.60 -1.09 7.39
CA ILE A 1113 -62.97 -0.93 6.88
C ILE A 1113 -62.91 -0.74 5.35
N VAL A 1114 -63.53 -1.67 4.61
CA VAL A 1114 -63.65 -1.56 3.14
C VAL A 1114 -64.89 -0.77 2.75
N CYS A 1115 -64.76 0.09 1.73
CA CYS A 1115 -65.84 0.81 1.09
C CYS A 1115 -65.46 1.14 -0.35
N ASP A 1116 -66.03 0.44 -1.33
CA ASP A 1116 -65.76 0.72 -2.76
C ASP A 1116 -66.63 1.85 -3.32
N ASN A 1117 -67.78 2.15 -2.71
CA ASN A 1117 -68.54 3.36 -3.03
C ASN A 1117 -67.93 4.57 -2.28
N LEU A 1118 -67.48 5.59 -3.02
CA LEU A 1118 -66.93 6.80 -2.42
C LEU A 1118 -68.00 7.74 -1.84
N ASP A 1119 -69.25 7.65 -2.28
CA ASP A 1119 -70.36 8.47 -1.76
C ASP A 1119 -70.80 8.06 -0.34
N ASP A 1120 -70.52 6.81 0.07
CA ASP A 1120 -70.81 6.31 1.42
C ASP A 1120 -69.75 6.73 2.48
N TYR A 1121 -68.60 7.29 2.06
CA TYR A 1121 -67.52 7.66 2.98
C TYR A 1121 -67.95 8.68 4.04
N PRO A 1122 -68.57 9.84 3.71
CA PRO A 1122 -69.05 10.81 4.70
C PRO A 1122 -69.88 10.17 5.83
N LYS A 1123 -70.77 9.24 5.47
CA LYS A 1123 -71.62 8.50 6.39
C LYS A 1123 -70.82 7.51 7.25
N LYS A 1124 -69.93 6.73 6.64
CA LYS A 1124 -69.05 5.79 7.39
C LYS A 1124 -68.10 6.53 8.33
N ILE A 1125 -67.53 7.66 7.92
CA ILE A 1125 -66.64 8.50 8.75
C ILE A 1125 -67.41 9.03 9.97
N GLY A 1126 -68.62 9.58 9.77
CA GLY A 1126 -69.47 10.03 10.87
C GLY A 1126 -69.83 8.92 11.86
N GLN A 1127 -70.12 7.71 11.36
CA GLN A 1127 -70.41 6.54 12.21
C GLN A 1127 -69.18 6.04 12.98
N LEU A 1128 -68.02 5.95 12.33
CA LEU A 1128 -66.78 5.45 12.95
C LEU A 1128 -66.27 6.39 14.05
N LEU A 1129 -66.31 7.71 13.83
CA LEU A 1129 -65.89 8.70 14.84
C LEU A 1129 -66.79 8.73 16.08
N GLN A 1130 -68.04 8.26 15.97
CA GLN A 1130 -68.95 8.05 17.11
C GLN A 1130 -68.71 6.70 17.84
N GLN A 1131 -67.79 5.86 17.36
CA GLN A 1131 -67.54 4.51 17.88
C GLN A 1131 -66.06 4.27 18.21
N PRO A 1132 -65.49 4.98 19.23
CA PRO A 1132 -64.09 4.83 19.63
C PRO A 1132 -63.73 3.40 20.06
N GLU A 1133 -64.68 2.65 20.64
CA GLU A 1133 -64.57 1.21 20.93
C GLU A 1133 -64.22 0.38 19.68
N VAL A 1134 -64.91 0.64 18.56
CA VAL A 1134 -64.73 -0.06 17.29
C VAL A 1134 -63.41 0.36 16.63
N LEU A 1135 -63.08 1.65 16.69
CA LEU A 1135 -61.79 2.16 16.22
C LEU A 1135 -60.62 1.54 16.99
N ASN A 1136 -60.73 1.41 18.31
CA ASN A 1136 -59.71 0.77 19.16
C ASN A 1136 -59.57 -0.72 18.85
N ARG A 1137 -60.68 -1.47 18.79
CA ARG A 1137 -60.67 -2.92 18.47
C ARG A 1137 -60.04 -3.21 17.11
N ILE A 1138 -60.46 -2.51 16.06
CA ILE A 1138 -59.93 -2.71 14.71
C ILE A 1138 -58.50 -2.18 14.61
N GLY A 1139 -58.17 -1.08 15.29
CA GLY A 1139 -56.81 -0.54 15.38
C GLY A 1139 -55.81 -1.48 16.04
N GLN A 1140 -56.21 -2.23 17.06
CA GLN A 1140 -55.36 -3.27 17.68
C GLN A 1140 -55.07 -4.42 16.72
N GLN A 1141 -56.08 -4.90 15.99
CA GLN A 1141 -55.92 -5.96 14.97
C GLN A 1141 -55.10 -5.48 13.77
N ALA A 1142 -55.29 -4.23 13.33
CA ALA A 1142 -54.45 -3.56 12.35
C ALA A 1142 -52.98 -3.53 12.81
N LYS A 1143 -52.72 -3.14 14.07
CA LYS A 1143 -51.37 -3.11 14.61
C LYS A 1143 -50.71 -4.48 14.70
N GLN A 1144 -51.47 -5.52 15.05
CA GLN A 1144 -50.97 -6.89 15.04
C GLN A 1144 -50.59 -7.34 13.62
N PHE A 1145 -51.49 -7.15 12.65
CA PHE A 1145 -51.24 -7.46 11.23
C PHE A 1145 -50.00 -6.73 10.69
N ALA A 1146 -49.78 -5.47 11.09
CA ALA A 1146 -48.60 -4.71 10.67
C ALA A 1146 -47.25 -5.27 11.19
N GLN A 1147 -47.24 -6.12 12.22
CA GLN A 1147 -46.01 -6.76 12.69
C GLN A 1147 -45.51 -7.85 11.74
N GLU A 1148 -46.39 -8.43 10.91
CA GLU A 1148 -46.04 -9.42 9.88
C GLU A 1148 -45.32 -8.78 8.68
N TYR A 1149 -45.36 -7.45 8.58
CA TYR A 1149 -44.73 -6.64 7.53
C TYR A 1149 -43.44 -5.95 7.97
N ASP A 1150 -42.81 -6.42 9.05
CA ASP A 1150 -41.51 -5.89 9.46
C ASP A 1150 -40.39 -6.26 8.45
N TYR A 1151 -39.54 -5.29 8.13
CA TYR A 1151 -38.47 -5.45 7.14
C TYR A 1151 -37.38 -6.47 7.55
N HIS A 1152 -37.12 -6.66 8.85
CA HIS A 1152 -36.20 -7.69 9.31
C HIS A 1152 -36.70 -9.11 9.00
N LEU A 1153 -38.02 -9.29 8.97
CA LEU A 1153 -38.69 -10.55 8.63
C LEU A 1153 -38.78 -10.74 7.11
N LEU A 1154 -39.37 -9.79 6.39
CA LEU A 1154 -39.65 -9.92 4.95
C LEU A 1154 -38.37 -9.97 4.11
N TYR A 1155 -37.37 -9.13 4.43
CA TYR A 1155 -36.14 -9.04 3.62
C TYR A 1155 -35.13 -10.15 3.92
N LYS A 1156 -35.39 -11.05 4.87
CA LYS A 1156 -34.65 -12.31 4.98
C LYS A 1156 -34.61 -13.06 3.65
N THR A 1157 -35.70 -12.99 2.88
CA THR A 1157 -35.78 -13.56 1.53
C THR A 1157 -34.65 -13.07 0.62
N TYR A 1158 -34.21 -11.80 0.72
CA TYR A 1158 -33.07 -11.32 -0.05
C TYR A 1158 -31.76 -11.98 0.36
N LEU A 1159 -31.57 -12.38 1.63
CA LEU A 1159 -30.38 -13.14 2.05
C LEU A 1159 -30.35 -14.51 1.39
N ASP A 1160 -31.49 -15.20 1.43
CA ASP A 1160 -31.68 -16.52 0.80
C ASP A 1160 -31.58 -16.43 -0.76
N LEU A 1161 -31.67 -15.22 -1.34
CA LEU A 1161 -31.42 -14.94 -2.76
C LEU A 1161 -30.02 -14.36 -3.07
N ILE A 1162 -29.29 -13.83 -2.10
CA ILE A 1162 -27.92 -13.32 -2.26
C ILE A 1162 -26.91 -14.46 -2.16
N LEU A 1163 -27.09 -15.33 -1.15
CA LEU A 1163 -26.23 -16.49 -0.84
C LEU A 1163 -26.40 -17.68 -1.80
#